data_AF-A0A2H0N5H5-F1
#
_entry.id   AF-A0A2H0N5H5-F1
#
_cell.length_a   1.000
_cell.length_b   1.000
_cell.length_c   1.000
_cell.angle_alpha   90.00
_cell.angle_beta   90.00
_cell.angle_gamma   90.00
#
_symmetry.space_group_name_H-M   'P 1'
#
loop_
_entity.id
_entity.type
_entity.pdbx_description
1 polymer ?
#
loop_
_entity_poly.entity_id
_entity_poly.type
_entity_poly.pdbx_seq_one_letter_code
_entity_poly.pdbx_strand_id
1 'polypeptide(L)'
;MNKKHILPVLSLTLVSSLFPLLQALAIDEAAFNPNFIISDEQLEDSDSMSRRDIQIFLDDKNSTLANYFTEDANGKRTKASEIIYEAAQEYKINPKYILVKLQKEQSLITDPTPTQKQLDWAAGYGVCDSCSMSDPKIQKFKGFGKQVDNAAGIMRWYYENTDTQSWIHKPFVDYIIDGQNVSPQTQATAFLYTYTPHIHGNLNFWKLWNEWFNQTYPSGTLLKAIGSPDVFLIQDGKKRKITNFRALITRFDPKLIVEVPSLELSTYADGVPISFANYSILFDGENYFLLDNDYLRPFASAEVVRKLGYNPDEIISVNKSDLEGYPMSAQITTSSASNPAGKVIELNQKGRLYFLKDGVYHFIPNKQVAESNFPGYIPEKADLSILDTFQEGKTLGFKDGTLIQVQGFNKIYVIENGKKRHIPNEKVFLSLGYKWENVIPTDLETSLLHEDGLPIEGKQQTVALQPASLSSNITITPTPNSPSPTPTQQNPLPTPTKNGLPVFQETGIMYETPGVPSFVGTPYDTKIDSYLIADYDSLQILEGKNVDSPRPLASLTKVMAAYTMLEEGLDRSTVSIYDGSRHKASYHRFRIQNGEAIRNQDLLYSMLVSSLNTPSIMLADSLATPDIVVSKMNANAKNWNLSHSQFADTSGLDLQNFSTAREYLSLFKNTLENKELKRILSLASYEYEEVIDKDTLKMHQDTHSNQLKAKTDLPFTITASKTGYLYESGFNLTMVVQSKLTQKKYIIILLGNPDYTNRFKDAEAFARWALAQQ
;
A
#
# COMPACT_ATOMS: atom_id res chain seq x y z
N MET A 1 -14.06 -4.79 77.91
CA MET A 1 -15.38 -4.50 77.31
C MET A 1 -15.31 -3.18 76.56
N ASN A 2 -15.82 -3.17 75.32
CA ASN A 2 -16.06 -2.04 74.41
C ASN A 2 -14.88 -1.18 73.93
N LYS A 3 -14.35 -1.52 72.75
CA LYS A 3 -13.62 -0.60 71.87
C LYS A 3 -14.64 0.28 71.11
N LYS A 4 -14.53 1.60 71.24
CA LYS A 4 -15.25 2.60 70.45
C LYS A 4 -14.42 2.96 69.21
N HIS A 5 -15.09 3.04 68.06
CA HIS A 5 -14.53 3.44 66.78
C HIS A 5 -14.22 4.95 66.73
N ILE A 6 -13.07 5.27 66.12
CA ILE A 6 -12.60 6.62 65.78
C ILE A 6 -12.95 6.86 64.31
N LEU A 7 -13.68 7.94 64.02
CA LEU A 7 -13.78 8.57 62.70
C LEU A 7 -12.73 9.68 62.60
N PRO A 8 -12.13 9.90 61.41
CA PRO A 8 -11.71 11.24 61.03
C PRO A 8 -12.35 11.69 59.71
N VAL A 9 -13.12 12.77 59.84
CA VAL A 9 -13.17 13.99 59.01
C VAL A 9 -12.38 13.93 57.69
N LEU A 10 -13.11 13.99 56.56
CA LEU A 10 -12.55 14.39 55.26
C LEU A 10 -12.98 15.82 54.93
N SER A 11 -11.99 16.63 54.59
CA SER A 11 -12.03 18.06 54.31
C SER A 11 -12.82 18.39 53.05
N LEU A 12 -13.65 19.42 53.17
CA LEU A 12 -14.37 20.10 52.10
C LEU A 12 -13.39 21.06 51.39
N THR A 13 -13.15 20.88 50.09
CA THR A 13 -12.56 21.94 49.24
C THR A 13 -13.49 22.23 48.06
N LEU A 14 -14.12 23.40 48.17
CA LEU A 14 -14.82 24.12 47.12
C LEU A 14 -13.78 24.55 46.07
N VAL A 15 -13.95 24.16 44.81
CA VAL A 15 -13.29 24.84 43.68
C VAL A 15 -14.38 25.29 42.71
N SER A 16 -14.79 26.53 42.89
CA SER A 16 -15.61 27.28 41.95
C SER A 16 -14.73 27.93 40.88
N SER A 17 -15.11 27.69 39.63
CA SER A 17 -15.04 28.62 38.49
C SER A 17 -13.71 29.26 38.11
N LEU A 18 -13.09 28.70 37.08
CA LEU A 18 -12.47 29.47 35.98
C LEU A 18 -12.64 28.66 34.69
N PHE A 19 -13.71 28.97 33.95
CA PHE A 19 -13.83 28.66 32.54
C PHE A 19 -13.10 29.78 31.77
N PRO A 20 -12.08 29.50 30.95
CA PRO A 20 -11.78 30.29 29.79
C PRO A 20 -12.30 29.57 28.54
N LEU A 21 -13.16 30.28 27.83
CA LEU A 21 -13.45 30.21 26.39
C LEU A 21 -13.53 28.81 25.76
N LEU A 22 -14.73 28.21 25.85
CA LEU A 22 -15.29 27.48 24.72
C LEU A 22 -15.68 28.50 23.64
N GLN A 23 -14.75 28.86 22.75
CA GLN A 23 -15.06 29.45 21.46
C GLN A 23 -14.12 28.85 20.40
N ALA A 24 -14.31 27.57 20.12
CA ALA A 24 -13.71 26.91 18.96
C ALA A 24 -14.55 25.70 18.51
N LEU A 25 -15.87 25.88 18.32
CA LEU A 25 -16.73 24.87 17.68
C LEU A 25 -17.78 25.44 16.72
N ALA A 26 -17.83 26.76 16.51
CA ALA A 26 -18.93 27.40 15.79
C ALA A 26 -18.81 27.41 14.25
N ILE A 27 -17.74 26.85 13.67
CA ILE A 27 -17.52 26.94 12.21
C ILE A 27 -18.07 25.70 11.47
N ASP A 28 -18.11 24.53 12.13
CA ASP A 28 -18.41 23.25 11.47
C ASP A 28 -19.92 23.00 11.27
N GLU A 29 -20.78 23.59 12.10
CA GLU A 29 -22.24 23.52 11.97
C GLU A 29 -22.76 24.25 10.71
N ALA A 30 -22.02 25.23 10.19
CA ALA A 30 -22.44 26.06 9.07
C ALA A 30 -22.39 25.32 7.71
N ALA A 31 -21.68 24.19 7.61
CA ALA A 31 -21.54 23.40 6.39
C ALA A 31 -22.37 22.10 6.38
N PHE A 32 -22.85 21.65 7.54
CA PHE A 32 -23.65 20.44 7.64
C PHE A 32 -25.05 20.67 7.05
N ASN A 33 -25.39 19.93 5.99
CA ASN A 33 -26.72 19.93 5.42
C ASN A 33 -27.50 18.70 5.92
N PRO A 34 -28.47 18.84 6.84
CA PRO A 34 -29.26 17.70 7.32
C PRO A 34 -30.10 17.06 6.21
N ASN A 35 -30.36 17.76 5.10
CA ASN A 35 -31.10 17.22 3.97
C ASN A 35 -30.22 16.41 3.00
N PHE A 36 -28.89 16.51 3.10
CA PHE A 36 -27.95 15.80 2.23
C PHE A 36 -26.68 15.44 3.00
N ILE A 37 -26.64 14.21 3.52
CA ILE A 37 -25.50 13.72 4.30
C ILE A 37 -24.51 12.96 3.41
N ILE A 38 -25.03 12.05 2.58
CA ILE A 38 -24.27 11.19 1.67
C ILE A 38 -25.14 10.82 0.46
N SER A 39 -24.52 10.62 -0.71
CA SER A 39 -25.22 10.17 -1.91
C SER A 39 -25.45 8.66 -1.94
N ASP A 40 -26.41 8.22 -2.76
CA ASP A 40 -26.69 6.80 -2.98
C ASP A 40 -25.48 6.09 -3.61
N GLU A 41 -24.85 6.72 -4.61
CA GLU A 41 -23.62 6.24 -5.25
C GLU A 41 -22.50 6.02 -4.23
N GLN A 42 -22.31 6.96 -3.30
CA GLN A 42 -21.31 6.81 -2.25
C GLN A 42 -21.66 5.68 -1.28
N LEU A 43 -22.93 5.49 -0.90
CA LEU A 43 -23.30 4.42 0.04
C LEU A 43 -23.27 3.03 -0.59
N GLU A 44 -23.54 2.91 -1.90
CA GLU A 44 -23.57 1.63 -2.62
C GLU A 44 -22.23 1.22 -3.25
N ASP A 45 -21.20 2.08 -3.22
CA ASP A 45 -19.87 1.79 -3.77
C ASP A 45 -19.08 0.78 -2.90
N SER A 46 -19.43 -0.50 -3.04
CA SER A 46 -18.78 -1.63 -2.36
C SER A 46 -17.33 -1.84 -2.78
N ASP A 47 -16.92 -1.33 -3.94
CA ASP A 47 -15.57 -1.49 -4.49
C ASP A 47 -14.63 -0.36 -4.07
N SER A 48 -15.13 0.63 -3.32
CA SER A 48 -14.37 1.80 -2.86
C SER A 48 -13.18 1.47 -1.95
N MET A 49 -13.11 0.29 -1.34
CA MET A 49 -11.93 -0.22 -0.63
C MET A 49 -11.78 -1.72 -0.87
N SER A 50 -10.58 -2.15 -1.25
CA SER A 50 -10.22 -3.58 -1.22
C SER A 50 -10.01 -4.07 0.22
N ARG A 51 -9.98 -5.39 0.42
CA ARG A 51 -9.57 -5.99 1.71
C ARG A 51 -8.23 -5.43 2.22
N ARG A 52 -7.30 -5.15 1.31
CA ARG A 52 -5.98 -4.57 1.65
C ARG A 52 -6.14 -3.12 2.11
N ASP A 53 -6.97 -2.33 1.44
CA ASP A 53 -7.20 -0.93 1.80
C ASP A 53 -7.85 -0.85 3.19
N ILE A 54 -8.81 -1.73 3.50
CA ILE A 54 -9.41 -1.79 4.84
C ILE A 54 -8.35 -2.13 5.89
N GLN A 55 -7.45 -3.07 5.60
CA GLN A 55 -6.35 -3.40 6.50
C GLN A 55 -5.43 -2.20 6.72
N ILE A 56 -4.98 -1.52 5.66
CA ILE A 56 -4.15 -0.31 5.75
C ILE A 56 -4.84 0.77 6.58
N PHE A 57 -6.14 1.00 6.35
CA PHE A 57 -6.90 1.98 7.13
C PHE A 57 -6.90 1.65 8.64
N LEU A 58 -7.08 0.37 9.00
CA LEU A 58 -7.05 -0.05 10.41
C LEU A 58 -5.64 0.08 11.01
N ASP A 59 -4.59 -0.26 10.25
CA ASP A 59 -3.20 -0.08 10.65
C ASP A 59 -2.89 1.42 10.88
N ASP A 60 -3.35 2.29 9.98
CA ASP A 60 -3.15 3.75 10.02
C ASP A 60 -3.82 4.40 11.24
N LYS A 61 -4.98 3.88 11.65
CA LYS A 61 -5.69 4.32 12.85
C LYS A 61 -5.12 3.71 14.13
N ASN A 62 -4.07 2.89 14.03
CA ASN A 62 -3.53 2.09 15.12
C ASN A 62 -4.64 1.28 15.83
N SER A 63 -5.56 0.75 15.04
CA SER A 63 -6.76 0.09 15.53
C SER A 63 -6.44 -1.30 16.04
N THR A 64 -7.00 -1.70 17.19
CA THR A 64 -6.92 -3.10 17.64
C THR A 64 -7.56 -4.07 16.64
N LEU A 65 -8.52 -3.60 15.84
CA LEU A 65 -9.12 -4.40 14.78
C LEU A 65 -8.12 -4.81 13.68
N ALA A 66 -7.02 -4.07 13.52
CA ALA A 66 -5.98 -4.38 12.54
C ALA A 66 -5.39 -5.79 12.69
N ASN A 67 -5.35 -6.31 13.92
CA ASN A 67 -4.82 -7.65 14.23
C ASN A 67 -5.90 -8.58 14.81
N TYR A 68 -7.16 -8.17 14.78
CA TYR A 68 -8.25 -8.90 15.40
C TYR A 68 -8.78 -10.03 14.49
N PHE A 69 -8.84 -11.24 15.04
CA PHE A 69 -9.43 -12.42 14.41
C PHE A 69 -10.60 -12.92 15.24
N THR A 70 -11.73 -13.14 14.60
CA THR A 70 -12.99 -13.51 15.26
C THR A 70 -13.89 -14.29 14.31
N GLU A 71 -15.03 -14.77 14.79
CA GLU A 71 -16.02 -15.43 13.94
C GLU A 71 -16.74 -14.41 13.05
N ASP A 72 -16.83 -14.72 11.75
CA ASP A 72 -17.71 -14.04 10.80
C ASP A 72 -19.19 -14.44 11.01
N ALA A 73 -20.10 -13.90 10.19
CA ALA A 73 -21.53 -14.20 10.29
C ALA A 73 -21.87 -15.69 10.14
N ASN A 74 -21.00 -16.46 9.48
CA ASN A 74 -21.14 -17.89 9.25
C ASN A 74 -20.39 -18.75 10.29
N GLY A 75 -19.74 -18.13 11.28
CA GLY A 75 -18.99 -18.82 12.33
C GLY A 75 -17.56 -19.22 11.93
N LYS A 76 -17.06 -18.78 10.78
CA LYS A 76 -15.66 -19.04 10.37
C LYS A 76 -14.76 -17.99 11.01
N ARG A 77 -13.61 -18.43 11.53
CA ARG A 77 -12.62 -17.54 12.14
C ARG A 77 -11.87 -16.77 11.05
N THR A 78 -12.11 -15.47 10.99
CA THR A 78 -11.73 -14.58 9.90
C THR A 78 -11.16 -13.26 10.47
N LYS A 79 -10.26 -12.59 9.73
CA LYS A 79 -9.67 -11.31 10.17
C LYS A 79 -10.71 -10.18 10.05
N ALA A 80 -10.71 -9.21 10.96
CA ALA A 80 -11.71 -8.13 10.96
C ALA A 80 -11.77 -7.35 9.62
N SER A 81 -10.63 -7.09 8.99
CA SER A 81 -10.57 -6.44 7.67
C SER A 81 -11.23 -7.26 6.55
N GLU A 82 -11.13 -8.59 6.63
CA GLU A 82 -11.81 -9.49 5.70
C GLU A 82 -13.31 -9.59 5.98
N ILE A 83 -13.72 -9.63 7.25
CA ILE A 83 -15.14 -9.58 7.65
C ILE A 83 -15.83 -8.32 7.11
N ILE A 84 -15.19 -7.15 7.27
CA ILE A 84 -15.72 -5.87 6.75
C ILE A 84 -15.83 -5.89 5.23
N TYR A 85 -14.79 -6.40 4.55
CA TYR A 85 -14.78 -6.52 3.09
C TYR A 85 -15.87 -7.45 2.57
N GLU A 86 -16.00 -8.64 3.15
CA GLU A 86 -16.98 -9.65 2.73
C GLU A 86 -18.41 -9.13 2.93
N ALA A 87 -18.72 -8.50 4.06
CA ALA A 87 -20.03 -7.89 4.30
C ALA A 87 -20.34 -6.75 3.32
N ALA A 88 -19.36 -5.88 3.05
CA ALA A 88 -19.51 -4.81 2.06
C ALA A 88 -19.85 -5.35 0.66
N GLN A 89 -19.16 -6.41 0.25
CA GLN A 89 -19.33 -7.03 -1.06
C GLN A 89 -20.65 -7.80 -1.17
N GLU A 90 -21.02 -8.57 -0.15
CA GLU A 90 -22.28 -9.34 -0.11
C GLU A 90 -23.49 -8.42 -0.27
N TYR A 91 -23.52 -7.33 0.50
CA TYR A 91 -24.66 -6.41 0.52
C TYR A 91 -24.52 -5.23 -0.43
N LYS A 92 -23.44 -5.16 -1.22
CA LYS A 92 -23.14 -4.02 -2.12
C LYS A 92 -23.22 -2.67 -1.38
N ILE A 93 -22.57 -2.59 -0.22
CA ILE A 93 -22.51 -1.39 0.62
C ILE A 93 -21.07 -0.95 0.77
N ASN A 94 -20.84 0.36 0.80
CA ASN A 94 -19.52 0.95 0.91
C ASN A 94 -18.81 0.53 2.22
N PRO A 95 -17.61 -0.07 2.16
CA PRO A 95 -16.84 -0.45 3.36
C PRO A 95 -16.50 0.74 4.28
N LYS A 96 -16.35 1.96 3.74
CA LYS A 96 -16.14 3.18 4.53
C LYS A 96 -17.33 3.49 5.42
N TYR A 97 -18.55 3.24 4.95
CA TYR A 97 -19.74 3.40 5.78
C TYR A 97 -19.68 2.47 7.00
N ILE A 98 -19.29 1.21 6.79
CA ILE A 98 -19.12 0.23 7.88
C ILE A 98 -18.05 0.72 8.87
N LEU A 99 -16.92 1.22 8.39
CA LEU A 99 -15.85 1.75 9.25
C LEU A 99 -16.32 2.96 10.08
N VAL A 100 -17.01 3.93 9.47
CA VAL A 100 -17.61 5.07 10.18
C VAL A 100 -18.65 4.58 11.19
N LYS A 101 -19.44 3.58 10.83
CA LYS A 101 -20.46 2.99 11.71
C LYS A 101 -19.82 2.39 12.97
N LEU A 102 -18.80 1.55 12.82
CA LEU A 102 -18.07 0.94 13.93
C LEU A 102 -17.47 1.98 14.89
N GLN A 103 -16.96 3.10 14.33
CA GLN A 103 -16.47 4.20 15.14
C GLN A 103 -17.60 4.96 15.85
N LYS A 104 -18.62 5.37 15.11
CA LYS A 104 -19.73 6.16 15.67
C LYS A 104 -20.44 5.41 16.79
N GLU A 105 -20.63 4.10 16.64
CA GLU A 105 -21.43 3.30 17.57
C GLU A 105 -20.65 2.82 18.79
N GLN A 106 -19.39 2.40 18.62
CA GLN A 106 -18.62 1.78 19.70
C GLN A 106 -17.17 2.29 19.81
N SER A 107 -16.80 3.34 19.07
CA SER A 107 -15.43 3.90 19.01
C SER A 107 -14.36 2.89 18.60
N LEU A 108 -14.75 1.81 17.92
CA LEU A 108 -13.89 0.64 17.70
C LEU A 108 -12.70 0.87 16.77
N ILE A 109 -12.77 1.88 15.90
CA ILE A 109 -11.67 2.13 14.95
C ILE A 109 -10.47 2.72 15.70
N THR A 110 -10.70 3.65 16.62
CA THR A 110 -9.61 4.37 17.31
C THR A 110 -9.35 3.92 18.75
N ASP A 111 -10.17 3.03 19.31
CA ASP A 111 -9.99 2.51 20.66
C ASP A 111 -8.84 1.47 20.68
N PRO A 112 -7.74 1.72 21.41
CA PRO A 112 -6.62 0.78 21.51
C PRO A 112 -6.94 -0.43 22.40
N THR A 113 -8.01 -0.38 23.20
CA THR A 113 -8.37 -1.43 24.17
C THR A 113 -9.88 -1.67 24.21
N PRO A 114 -10.51 -2.07 23.09
CA PRO A 114 -11.96 -2.24 23.03
C PRO A 114 -12.41 -3.37 23.96
N THR A 115 -13.46 -3.11 24.73
CA THR A 115 -14.09 -4.14 25.57
C THR A 115 -14.77 -5.21 24.72
N GLN A 116 -14.91 -6.43 25.26
CA GLN A 116 -15.66 -7.48 24.57
C GLN A 116 -17.11 -7.06 24.28
N LYS A 117 -17.71 -6.22 25.14
CA LYS A 117 -19.05 -5.66 24.91
C LYS A 117 -19.09 -4.81 23.63
N GLN A 118 -18.10 -3.95 23.43
CA GLN A 118 -17.99 -3.15 22.21
C GLN A 118 -17.87 -4.06 20.98
N LEU A 119 -17.07 -5.12 21.05
CA LEU A 119 -16.91 -6.07 19.95
C LEU A 119 -18.18 -6.90 19.69
N ASP A 120 -18.88 -7.31 20.74
CA ASP A 120 -20.12 -8.11 20.66
C ASP A 120 -21.29 -7.32 20.06
N TRP A 121 -21.28 -5.98 20.21
CA TRP A 121 -22.32 -5.06 19.75
C TRP A 121 -21.73 -3.94 18.87
N ALA A 122 -20.77 -4.29 18.04
CA ALA A 122 -19.87 -3.41 17.30
C ALA A 122 -20.56 -2.32 16.47
N ALA A 123 -21.75 -2.59 15.95
CA ALA A 123 -22.52 -1.65 15.14
C ALA A 123 -23.84 -1.22 15.82
N GLY A 124 -24.04 -1.58 17.09
CA GLY A 124 -25.29 -1.33 17.83
C GLY A 124 -26.50 -2.09 17.28
N TYR A 125 -26.32 -3.00 16.33
CA TYR A 125 -27.43 -3.62 15.62
C TYR A 125 -28.25 -4.53 16.53
N GLY A 126 -29.57 -4.31 16.52
CA GLY A 126 -30.54 -5.04 17.34
C GLY A 126 -30.69 -4.52 18.78
N VAL A 127 -29.96 -3.47 19.18
CA VAL A 127 -30.08 -2.85 20.50
C VAL A 127 -30.80 -1.51 20.37
N CYS A 128 -32.05 -1.45 20.79
CA CYS A 128 -32.79 -0.19 20.93
C CYS A 128 -32.48 0.52 22.26
N ASP A 129 -32.80 1.80 22.40
CA ASP A 129 -32.52 2.60 23.59
C ASP A 129 -33.09 2.02 24.90
N SER A 130 -34.21 1.31 24.82
CA SER A 130 -34.86 0.63 25.95
C SER A 130 -34.57 -0.88 26.03
N CYS A 131 -33.76 -1.43 25.12
CA CYS A 131 -33.50 -2.86 25.00
C CYS A 131 -32.38 -3.31 25.94
N SER A 132 -32.54 -4.48 26.56
CA SER A 132 -31.45 -5.13 27.30
C SER A 132 -30.58 -5.96 26.37
N MET A 133 -29.25 -5.79 26.45
CA MET A 133 -28.27 -6.63 25.74
C MET A 133 -28.29 -8.11 26.15
N SER A 134 -29.06 -8.47 27.19
CA SER A 134 -29.30 -9.86 27.60
C SER A 134 -30.60 -10.45 27.03
N ASP A 135 -31.39 -9.70 26.25
CA ASP A 135 -32.62 -10.22 25.65
C ASP A 135 -32.30 -11.41 24.72
N PRO A 136 -32.89 -12.60 24.94
CA PRO A 136 -32.68 -13.78 24.11
C PRO A 136 -32.94 -13.54 22.61
N LYS A 137 -33.87 -12.64 22.25
CA LYS A 137 -34.26 -12.36 20.85
C LYS A 137 -33.14 -11.73 20.04
N ILE A 138 -32.26 -10.98 20.70
CA ILE A 138 -31.19 -10.23 20.03
C ILE A 138 -29.85 -10.94 20.12
N GLN A 139 -29.71 -11.99 20.97
CA GLN A 139 -28.46 -12.74 21.10
C GLN A 139 -27.96 -13.35 19.79
N LYS A 140 -28.87 -13.60 18.84
CA LYS A 140 -28.50 -14.07 17.50
C LYS A 140 -27.60 -13.09 16.74
N PHE A 141 -27.65 -11.79 17.07
CA PHE A 141 -26.83 -10.74 16.46
C PHE A 141 -25.52 -10.46 17.21
N LYS A 142 -25.30 -11.12 18.36
CA LYS A 142 -24.11 -10.92 19.19
C LYS A 142 -22.86 -11.43 18.46
N GLY A 143 -21.81 -10.59 18.45
CA GLY A 143 -20.49 -10.91 17.91
C GLY A 143 -20.12 -9.99 16.75
N PHE A 144 -18.84 -9.63 16.66
CA PHE A 144 -18.32 -8.65 15.69
C PHE A 144 -18.72 -8.98 14.25
N GLY A 145 -18.52 -10.22 13.80
CA GLY A 145 -18.87 -10.64 12.43
C GLY A 145 -20.34 -10.45 12.09
N LYS A 146 -21.23 -10.83 13.02
CA LYS A 146 -22.67 -10.67 12.84
C LYS A 146 -23.10 -9.21 12.89
N GLN A 147 -22.49 -8.40 13.75
CA GLN A 147 -22.76 -6.96 13.83
C GLN A 147 -22.37 -6.24 12.55
N VAL A 148 -21.21 -6.55 11.98
CA VAL A 148 -20.74 -5.99 10.70
C VAL A 148 -21.64 -6.42 9.54
N ASP A 149 -21.94 -7.72 9.45
CA ASP A 149 -22.85 -8.27 8.44
C ASP A 149 -24.23 -7.61 8.48
N ASN A 150 -24.85 -7.51 9.66
CA ASN A 150 -26.18 -6.92 9.79
C ASN A 150 -26.18 -5.40 9.57
N ALA A 151 -25.09 -4.70 9.90
CA ALA A 151 -24.97 -3.26 9.66
C ALA A 151 -24.91 -2.91 8.18
N ALA A 152 -24.29 -3.75 7.35
CA ALA A 152 -24.33 -3.63 5.90
C ALA A 152 -25.67 -4.12 5.35
N GLY A 153 -26.14 -5.30 5.79
CA GLY A 153 -27.37 -5.92 5.33
C GLY A 153 -28.62 -5.07 5.53
N ILE A 154 -28.73 -4.33 6.64
CA ILE A 154 -29.88 -3.46 6.88
C ILE A 154 -29.99 -2.31 5.88
N MET A 155 -28.85 -1.74 5.44
CA MET A 155 -28.84 -0.68 4.43
C MET A 155 -29.31 -1.21 3.08
N ARG A 156 -28.81 -2.38 2.66
CA ARG A 156 -29.28 -3.05 1.45
C ARG A 156 -30.76 -3.42 1.53
N TRP A 157 -31.20 -3.93 2.69
CA TRP A 157 -32.60 -4.24 2.92
C TRP A 157 -33.49 -3.00 2.81
N TYR A 158 -33.06 -1.82 3.28
CA TYR A 158 -33.81 -0.58 3.08
C TYR A 158 -33.97 -0.21 1.60
N TYR A 159 -32.91 -0.29 0.80
CA TYR A 159 -32.99 -0.09 -0.66
C TYR A 159 -34.03 -1.01 -1.31
N GLU A 160 -34.07 -2.28 -0.90
CA GLU A 160 -34.95 -3.29 -1.48
C GLU A 160 -36.41 -3.19 -0.99
N ASN A 161 -36.66 -2.50 0.13
CA ASN A 161 -37.95 -2.51 0.82
C ASN A 161 -38.57 -1.12 1.04
N THR A 162 -37.88 -0.02 0.67
CA THR A 162 -38.39 1.35 0.86
C THR A 162 -39.78 1.56 0.22
N ASP A 163 -40.06 0.91 -0.90
CA ASP A 163 -41.37 1.03 -1.57
C ASP A 163 -42.48 0.23 -0.90
N THR A 164 -42.14 -0.85 -0.18
CA THR A 164 -43.12 -1.76 0.44
C THR A 164 -43.31 -1.50 1.93
N GLN A 165 -42.36 -0.85 2.60
CA GLN A 165 -42.37 -0.60 4.03
C GLN A 165 -42.54 0.90 4.32
N SER A 166 -43.72 1.28 4.80
CA SER A 166 -44.10 2.69 4.98
C SER A 166 -43.32 3.44 6.06
N TRP A 167 -42.65 2.71 6.97
CA TRP A 167 -41.89 3.30 8.07
C TRP A 167 -40.45 3.67 7.68
N ILE A 168 -39.96 3.19 6.54
CA ILE A 168 -38.65 3.59 6.01
C ILE A 168 -38.77 5.02 5.47
N HIS A 169 -37.85 5.90 5.87
CA HIS A 169 -37.84 7.27 5.35
C HIS A 169 -37.47 7.28 3.87
N LYS A 170 -37.97 8.28 3.14
CA LYS A 170 -37.87 8.40 1.68
C LYS A 170 -37.26 9.75 1.29
N PRO A 171 -36.61 9.82 0.11
CA PRO A 171 -36.17 11.09 -0.42
C PRO A 171 -37.36 12.00 -0.76
N PHE A 172 -37.17 13.31 -0.61
CA PHE A 172 -38.13 14.38 -0.89
C PHE A 172 -39.43 14.32 -0.08
N VAL A 173 -39.41 13.66 1.08
CA VAL A 173 -40.49 13.64 2.06
C VAL A 173 -40.04 14.36 3.32
N ASP A 174 -40.93 15.18 3.88
CA ASP A 174 -40.67 15.97 5.09
C ASP A 174 -40.84 15.12 6.35
N TYR A 175 -39.81 15.12 7.21
CA TYR A 175 -39.80 14.46 8.50
C TYR A 175 -39.47 15.45 9.61
N ILE A 176 -40.15 15.34 10.76
CA ILE A 176 -39.78 16.09 11.96
C ILE A 176 -38.75 15.28 12.74
N ILE A 177 -37.49 15.74 12.74
CA ILE A 177 -36.36 15.09 13.40
C ILE A 177 -35.74 16.09 14.38
N ASP A 178 -35.65 15.73 15.65
CA ASP A 178 -35.23 16.62 16.75
C ASP A 178 -35.93 18.00 16.73
N GLY A 179 -37.21 18.02 16.34
CA GLY A 179 -38.03 19.25 16.26
C GLY A 179 -37.77 20.12 15.02
N GLN A 180 -36.92 19.71 14.09
CA GLN A 180 -36.65 20.40 12.83
C GLN A 180 -37.21 19.64 11.64
N ASN A 181 -37.63 20.37 10.59
CA ASN A 181 -38.06 19.75 9.34
C ASN A 181 -36.83 19.32 8.52
N VAL A 182 -36.74 18.03 8.20
CA VAL A 182 -35.68 17.44 7.38
C VAL A 182 -36.34 16.75 6.20
N SER A 183 -35.91 17.11 4.99
CA SER A 183 -36.36 16.56 3.72
C SER A 183 -35.17 15.89 3.03
N PRO A 184 -34.87 14.60 3.31
CA PRO A 184 -33.72 13.91 2.74
C PRO A 184 -33.72 14.00 1.22
N GLN A 185 -32.57 14.26 0.59
CA GLN A 185 -32.46 14.41 -0.86
C GLN A 185 -32.06 13.11 -1.57
N THR A 186 -31.58 12.12 -0.82
CA THR A 186 -31.12 10.81 -1.33
C THR A 186 -31.70 9.70 -0.47
N GLN A 187 -31.77 8.48 -1.02
CA GLN A 187 -32.22 7.32 -0.25
C GLN A 187 -31.26 7.02 0.90
N ALA A 188 -29.95 7.10 0.66
CA ALA A 188 -28.91 6.94 1.64
C ALA A 188 -29.08 7.91 2.83
N THR A 189 -29.31 9.20 2.57
CA THR A 189 -29.58 10.18 3.62
C THR A 189 -30.86 9.82 4.39
N ALA A 190 -31.92 9.38 3.70
CA ALA A 190 -33.16 8.96 4.34
C ALA A 190 -32.96 7.71 5.22
N PHE A 191 -32.15 6.74 4.77
CA PHE A 191 -31.84 5.51 5.49
C PHE A 191 -30.99 5.75 6.73
N LEU A 192 -30.06 6.71 6.68
CA LEU A 192 -29.34 7.16 7.87
C LEU A 192 -30.29 7.70 8.95
N TYR A 193 -31.32 8.46 8.57
CA TYR A 193 -32.35 8.92 9.49
C TYR A 193 -33.35 7.83 9.90
N THR A 194 -33.58 6.84 9.04
CA THR A 194 -34.41 5.66 9.38
C THR A 194 -33.73 4.86 10.49
N TYR A 195 -32.40 4.72 10.41
CA TYR A 195 -31.61 4.00 11.40
C TYR A 195 -31.31 4.83 12.65
N THR A 196 -30.89 6.08 12.48
CA THR A 196 -30.58 7.04 13.55
C THR A 196 -31.46 8.27 13.40
N PRO A 197 -32.64 8.32 14.05
CA PRO A 197 -33.59 9.43 13.91
C PRO A 197 -33.17 10.67 14.73
N HIS A 198 -31.89 11.06 14.64
CA HIS A 198 -31.32 12.21 15.33
C HIS A 198 -30.37 12.99 14.41
N ILE A 199 -30.49 14.31 14.39
CA ILE A 199 -29.62 15.22 13.65
C ILE A 199 -28.19 15.13 14.20
N HIS A 200 -28.03 15.13 15.53
CA HIS A 200 -26.71 15.07 16.15
C HIS A 200 -25.95 13.77 15.81
N GLY A 201 -26.63 12.62 15.82
CA GLY A 201 -26.01 11.34 15.44
C GLY A 201 -25.56 11.30 13.98
N ASN A 202 -26.29 11.99 13.10
CA ASN A 202 -25.96 12.10 11.68
C ASN A 202 -24.88 13.16 11.39
N LEU A 203 -24.83 14.24 12.19
CA LEU A 203 -23.70 15.17 12.18
C LEU A 203 -22.40 14.45 12.54
N ASN A 204 -22.41 13.57 13.55
CA ASN A 204 -21.22 12.78 13.91
C ASN A 204 -20.78 11.83 12.79
N PHE A 205 -21.73 11.19 12.10
CA PHE A 205 -21.44 10.39 10.90
C PHE A 205 -20.77 11.26 9.82
N TRP A 206 -21.37 12.40 9.49
CA TRP A 206 -20.88 13.33 8.47
C TRP A 206 -19.47 13.84 8.79
N LYS A 207 -19.20 14.20 10.05
CA LYS A 207 -17.86 14.62 10.49
C LYS A 207 -16.82 13.53 10.28
N LEU A 208 -17.08 12.32 10.76
CA LEU A 208 -16.17 11.18 10.60
C LEU A 208 -15.95 10.84 9.12
N TRP A 209 -17.02 10.82 8.33
CA TRP A 209 -16.94 10.59 6.89
C TRP A 209 -16.05 11.62 6.20
N ASN A 210 -16.25 12.91 6.51
CA ASN A 210 -15.48 13.98 5.89
C ASN A 210 -14.02 14.01 6.34
N GLU A 211 -13.79 13.83 7.63
CA GLU A 211 -12.45 13.78 8.21
C GLU A 211 -11.63 12.65 7.58
N TRP A 212 -12.24 11.48 7.35
CA TRP A 212 -11.50 10.30 6.91
C TRP A 212 -11.45 10.13 5.40
N PHE A 213 -12.49 10.54 4.68
CA PHE A 213 -12.68 10.14 3.27
C PHE A 213 -12.98 11.30 2.33
N ASN A 214 -13.29 12.51 2.82
CA ASN A 214 -13.57 13.67 1.96
C ASN A 214 -12.40 14.67 1.90
N GLN A 215 -11.30 14.40 2.61
CA GLN A 215 -10.04 15.13 2.44
C GLN A 215 -9.33 14.66 1.18
N THR A 216 -9.33 15.50 0.16
CA THR A 216 -8.86 15.11 -1.18
C THR A 216 -7.34 15.25 -1.34
N TYR A 217 -6.76 16.30 -0.76
CA TYR A 217 -5.33 16.61 -0.91
C TYR A 217 -4.50 16.08 0.26
N PRO A 218 -3.40 15.35 -0.02
CA PRO A 218 -2.53 14.78 1.00
C PRO A 218 -1.64 15.81 1.69
N SER A 219 -1.11 15.48 2.88
CA SER A 219 -0.04 16.24 3.53
C SER A 219 1.12 16.50 2.57
N GLY A 220 1.70 17.71 2.65
CA GLY A 220 2.76 18.18 1.76
C GLY A 220 2.26 18.92 0.52
N THR A 221 0.95 18.91 0.23
CA THR A 221 0.39 19.61 -0.93
C THR A 221 0.32 21.12 -0.70
N LEU A 222 0.76 21.91 -1.69
CA LEU A 222 0.56 23.36 -1.71
C LEU A 222 -0.72 23.72 -2.46
N LEU A 223 -1.67 24.36 -1.79
CA LEU A 223 -2.92 24.81 -2.38
C LEU A 223 -3.03 26.33 -2.42
N LYS A 224 -3.71 26.83 -3.45
CA LYS A 224 -4.05 28.25 -3.63
C LYS A 224 -5.46 28.37 -4.17
N ALA A 225 -6.28 29.25 -3.60
CA ALA A 225 -7.61 29.52 -4.16
C ALA A 225 -7.48 30.25 -5.52
N ILE A 226 -8.29 29.87 -6.51
CA ILE A 226 -8.36 30.56 -7.80
C ILE A 226 -8.64 32.06 -7.55
N GLY A 227 -7.77 32.92 -8.08
CA GLY A 227 -7.86 34.39 -7.91
C GLY A 227 -7.36 34.95 -6.57
N SER A 228 -6.95 34.12 -5.61
CA SER A 228 -6.35 34.55 -4.34
C SER A 228 -4.82 34.54 -4.41
N PRO A 229 -4.10 35.50 -3.78
CA PRO A 229 -2.64 35.43 -3.65
C PRO A 229 -2.18 34.48 -2.54
N ASP A 230 -3.08 34.04 -1.66
CA ASP A 230 -2.73 33.25 -0.48
C ASP A 230 -2.41 31.79 -0.83
N VAL A 231 -1.27 31.30 -0.35
CA VAL A 231 -0.80 29.92 -0.52
C VAL A 231 -0.87 29.21 0.83
N PHE A 232 -1.33 27.97 0.83
CA PHE A 232 -1.49 27.13 2.00
C PHE A 232 -0.74 25.81 1.82
N LEU A 233 -0.07 25.34 2.88
CA LEU A 233 0.39 23.95 2.98
C LEU A 233 -0.73 23.12 3.60
N ILE A 234 -1.08 21.99 2.98
CA ILE A 234 -1.88 20.96 3.62
C ILE A 234 -0.96 20.06 4.43
N GLN A 235 -1.27 19.89 5.72
CA GLN A 235 -0.51 19.06 6.63
C GLN A 235 -1.43 18.53 7.72
N ASP A 236 -1.47 17.21 7.86
CA ASP A 236 -2.25 16.50 8.89
C ASP A 236 -3.72 16.94 8.93
N GLY A 237 -4.33 17.06 7.74
CA GLY A 237 -5.73 17.47 7.57
C GLY A 237 -6.01 18.94 7.85
N LYS A 238 -4.99 19.78 8.04
CA LYS A 238 -5.14 21.24 8.24
C LYS A 238 -4.49 22.03 7.11
N LYS A 239 -5.00 23.23 6.84
CA LYS A 239 -4.35 24.21 5.96
C LYS A 239 -3.55 25.20 6.78
N ARG A 240 -2.26 25.34 6.47
CA ARG A 240 -1.36 26.29 7.11
C ARG A 240 -1.04 27.40 6.13
N LYS A 241 -1.49 28.63 6.42
CA LYS A 241 -1.22 29.79 5.56
C LYS A 241 0.27 30.09 5.54
N ILE A 242 0.86 30.17 4.35
CA ILE A 242 2.23 30.65 4.16
C ILE A 242 2.16 32.17 4.04
N THR A 243 2.70 32.89 5.01
CA THR A 243 2.40 34.32 5.16
C THR A 243 3.22 35.22 4.23
N ASN A 244 4.32 34.71 3.68
CA ASN A 244 5.20 35.47 2.80
C ASN A 244 6.01 34.58 1.86
N PHE A 245 6.53 35.18 0.79
CA PHE A 245 7.25 34.47 -0.27
C PHE A 245 8.58 33.85 0.20
N ARG A 246 9.28 34.45 1.18
CA ARG A 246 10.54 33.87 1.71
C ARG A 246 10.27 32.57 2.49
N ALA A 247 9.21 32.55 3.28
CA ALA A 247 8.77 31.34 3.98
C ALA A 247 8.36 30.22 3.01
N LEU A 248 7.82 30.56 1.84
CA LEU A 248 7.51 29.61 0.76
C LEU A 248 8.78 29.01 0.16
N ILE A 249 9.65 29.83 -0.44
CA ILE A 249 10.77 29.33 -1.28
C ILE A 249 11.89 28.66 -0.49
N THR A 250 11.99 28.90 0.82
CA THR A 250 13.00 28.26 1.68
C THR A 250 12.57 26.86 2.17
N ARG A 251 11.31 26.48 1.94
CA ARG A 251 10.76 25.17 2.33
C ARG A 251 10.21 24.36 1.16
N PHE A 252 9.63 25.02 0.17
CA PHE A 252 8.86 24.39 -0.89
C PHE A 252 9.19 24.98 -2.27
N ASP A 253 8.90 24.21 -3.32
CA ASP A 253 8.99 24.68 -4.70
C ASP A 253 7.63 25.30 -5.12
N PRO A 254 7.56 26.61 -5.42
CA PRO A 254 6.33 27.26 -5.88
C PRO A 254 5.69 26.62 -7.13
N LYS A 255 6.46 25.87 -7.94
CA LYS A 255 5.91 25.16 -9.12
C LYS A 255 4.94 24.05 -8.76
N LEU A 256 4.99 23.57 -7.52
CA LEU A 256 4.12 22.51 -7.00
C LEU A 256 2.76 23.05 -6.51
N ILE A 257 2.54 24.37 -6.54
CA ILE A 257 1.25 24.97 -6.14
C ILE A 257 0.14 24.49 -7.09
N VAL A 258 -0.92 23.96 -6.48
CA VAL A 258 -2.16 23.57 -7.14
C VAL A 258 -3.23 24.63 -6.89
N GLU A 259 -3.87 25.10 -7.96
CA GLU A 259 -5.01 26.02 -7.86
C GLU A 259 -6.33 25.26 -7.68
N VAL A 260 -7.13 25.69 -6.71
CA VAL A 260 -8.40 25.05 -6.33
C VAL A 260 -9.51 26.08 -6.12
N PRO A 261 -10.80 25.71 -6.27
CA PRO A 261 -11.90 26.54 -5.80
C PRO A 261 -11.76 26.90 -4.31
N SER A 262 -12.23 28.08 -3.90
CA SER A 262 -12.18 28.51 -2.49
C SER A 262 -12.91 27.56 -1.54
N LEU A 263 -13.96 26.89 -2.02
CA LEU A 263 -14.72 25.89 -1.26
C LEU A 263 -13.83 24.70 -0.84
N GLU A 264 -12.87 24.30 -1.67
CA GLU A 264 -11.94 23.20 -1.34
C GLU A 264 -11.08 23.56 -0.13
N LEU A 265 -10.58 24.80 -0.05
CA LEU A 265 -9.83 25.23 1.13
C LEU A 265 -10.72 25.33 2.37
N SER A 266 -12.03 25.51 2.23
CA SER A 266 -12.95 25.61 3.38
C SER A 266 -13.19 24.26 4.08
N THR A 267 -12.89 23.13 3.42
CA THR A 267 -13.00 21.79 4.04
C THR A 267 -11.86 21.49 5.02
N TYR A 268 -10.77 22.28 4.96
CA TYR A 268 -9.63 22.16 5.86
C TYR A 268 -9.71 23.18 6.99
N ALA A 269 -9.56 22.71 8.22
CA ALA A 269 -9.38 23.56 9.39
C ALA A 269 -8.05 24.34 9.31
N ASP A 270 -8.03 25.53 9.89
CA ASP A 270 -6.81 26.34 9.96
C ASP A 270 -5.77 25.70 10.91
N GLY A 271 -4.54 25.60 10.43
CA GLY A 271 -3.36 25.25 11.21
C GLY A 271 -2.48 26.47 11.50
N VAL A 272 -1.41 26.25 12.28
CA VAL A 272 -0.45 27.32 12.62
C VAL A 272 0.18 27.89 11.34
N PRO A 273 0.11 29.20 11.09
CA PRO A 273 0.70 29.81 9.89
C PRO A 273 2.22 29.58 9.79
N ILE A 274 2.72 29.51 8.56
CA ILE A 274 4.14 29.38 8.26
C ILE A 274 4.70 30.79 8.00
N SER A 275 5.28 31.38 9.05
CA SER A 275 5.61 32.82 9.05
C SER A 275 7.07 33.16 8.76
N PHE A 276 8.00 32.30 9.13
CA PHE A 276 9.44 32.61 9.04
C PHE A 276 10.11 31.75 7.97
N ALA A 277 11.16 32.24 7.32
CA ALA A 277 11.95 31.42 6.40
C ALA A 277 12.64 30.27 7.14
N ASN A 278 12.81 29.11 6.49
CA ASN A 278 13.57 28.03 7.09
C ASN A 278 15.02 28.47 7.37
N TYR A 279 15.61 28.00 8.46
CA TYR A 279 16.93 28.40 8.97
C TYR A 279 17.07 29.87 9.37
N SER A 280 15.96 30.57 9.61
CA SER A 280 16.01 31.89 10.25
C SER A 280 16.53 31.78 11.68
N ILE A 281 17.32 32.76 12.12
CA ILE A 281 17.64 32.93 13.54
C ILE A 281 16.62 33.87 14.16
N LEU A 282 15.94 33.38 15.18
CA LEU A 282 14.88 34.09 15.90
C LEU A 282 15.40 34.48 17.29
N PHE A 283 15.08 35.69 17.73
CA PHE A 283 15.45 36.21 19.06
C PHE A 283 14.20 36.73 19.78
N ASP A 284 13.87 36.15 20.93
CA ASP A 284 12.65 36.50 21.69
C ASP A 284 12.86 37.61 22.75
N GLY A 285 14.03 38.25 22.73
CA GLY A 285 14.48 39.20 23.75
C GLY A 285 15.39 38.59 24.82
N GLU A 286 15.43 37.26 24.94
CA GLU A 286 16.18 36.54 25.96
C GLU A 286 17.05 35.42 25.35
N ASN A 287 16.47 34.62 24.46
CA ASN A 287 17.04 33.41 23.88
C ASN A 287 17.10 33.51 22.35
N TYR A 288 18.09 32.84 21.78
CA TYR A 288 18.25 32.69 20.34
C TYR A 288 17.82 31.29 19.91
N PHE A 289 17.14 31.20 18.77
CA PHE A 289 16.70 29.95 18.18
C PHE A 289 17.06 29.89 16.71
N LEU A 290 17.50 28.73 16.21
CA LEU A 290 17.52 28.43 14.78
C LEU A 290 16.21 27.73 14.44
N LEU A 291 15.46 28.28 13.49
CA LEU A 291 14.27 27.62 12.98
C LEU A 291 14.66 26.52 12.00
N ASP A 292 14.29 25.29 12.29
CA ASP A 292 14.58 24.10 11.49
C ASP A 292 13.24 23.44 11.09
N ASN A 293 12.73 23.88 9.95
CA ASN A 293 11.36 23.69 9.48
C ASN A 293 10.32 24.17 10.50
N ASP A 294 9.74 23.22 11.24
CA ASP A 294 8.74 23.43 12.28
C ASP A 294 9.31 23.26 13.70
N TYR A 295 10.63 23.11 13.85
CA TYR A 295 11.29 22.97 15.14
C TYR A 295 12.12 24.21 15.49
N LEU A 296 12.09 24.60 16.77
CA LEU A 296 13.00 25.61 17.31
C LEU A 296 14.20 24.92 17.96
N ARG A 297 15.39 25.23 17.46
CA ARG A 297 16.66 24.80 18.04
C ARG A 297 17.24 25.91 18.91
N PRO A 298 17.20 25.81 20.25
CA PRO A 298 17.77 26.84 21.09
C PRO A 298 19.30 26.85 20.95
N PHE A 299 19.91 28.03 20.86
CA PHE A 299 21.35 28.16 21.01
C PHE A 299 21.73 28.14 22.49
N ALA A 300 22.86 27.51 22.83
CA ALA A 300 23.31 27.45 24.23
C ALA A 300 23.68 28.81 24.81
N SER A 301 24.09 29.76 23.96
CA SER A 301 24.28 31.16 24.33
C SER A 301 24.45 32.05 23.09
N ALA A 302 24.35 33.36 23.28
CA ALA A 302 24.70 34.35 22.25
C ALA A 302 26.14 34.18 21.73
N GLU A 303 27.05 33.69 22.58
CA GLU A 303 28.43 33.40 22.18
C GLU A 303 28.52 32.26 21.16
N VAL A 304 27.61 31.27 21.22
CA VAL A 304 27.53 30.20 20.21
C VAL A 304 27.09 30.77 18.87
N VAL A 305 26.06 31.64 18.86
CA VAL A 305 25.59 32.33 17.64
C VAL A 305 26.74 33.09 16.97
N ARG A 306 27.50 33.86 17.77
CA ARG A 306 28.66 34.63 17.30
C ARG A 306 29.77 33.73 16.75
N LYS A 307 30.11 32.64 17.44
CA LYS A 307 31.17 31.70 17.01
C LYS A 307 30.83 30.96 15.71
N LEU A 308 29.54 30.72 15.46
CA LEU A 308 29.06 30.13 14.21
C LEU A 308 29.03 31.11 13.04
N GLY A 309 29.33 32.39 13.29
CA GLY A 309 29.53 33.39 12.24
C GLY A 309 28.25 33.95 11.66
N TYR A 310 27.10 33.77 12.32
CA TYR A 310 25.84 34.39 11.89
C TYR A 310 25.93 35.90 11.99
N ASN A 311 25.47 36.60 10.94
CA ASN A 311 25.46 38.05 10.92
C ASN A 311 24.34 38.57 11.85
N PRO A 312 24.63 39.49 12.79
CA PRO A 312 23.60 40.08 13.64
C PRO A 312 22.42 40.70 12.87
N ASP A 313 22.67 41.21 11.66
CA ASP A 313 21.61 41.80 10.82
C ASP A 313 20.64 40.74 10.24
N GLU A 314 20.99 39.45 10.30
CA GLU A 314 20.14 38.34 9.87
C GLU A 314 19.24 37.81 11.00
N ILE A 315 19.41 38.32 12.23
CA ILE A 315 18.64 37.90 13.40
C ILE A 315 17.28 38.60 13.40
N ILE A 316 16.22 37.80 13.41
CA ILE A 316 14.83 38.27 13.42
C ILE A 316 14.36 38.37 14.86
N SER A 317 14.07 39.58 15.33
CA SER A 317 13.41 39.77 16.63
C SER A 317 11.94 39.38 16.55
N VAL A 318 11.49 38.57 17.50
CA VAL A 318 10.13 38.03 17.58
C VAL A 318 9.60 38.15 19.01
N ASN A 319 8.28 38.10 19.18
CA ASN A 319 7.68 37.96 20.50
C ASN A 319 7.57 36.47 20.88
N LYS A 320 7.51 36.17 22.18
CA LYS A 320 7.29 34.78 22.65
C LYS A 320 6.02 34.15 22.06
N SER A 321 4.97 34.94 21.83
CA SER A 321 3.73 34.50 21.18
C SER A 321 3.94 34.06 19.73
N ASP A 322 4.93 34.62 19.02
CA ASP A 322 5.23 34.25 17.63
C ASP A 322 5.90 32.86 17.53
N LEU A 323 6.43 32.37 18.66
CA LEU A 323 7.07 31.07 18.80
C LEU A 323 6.11 29.99 19.34
N GLU A 324 4.90 30.36 19.75
CA GLU A 324 3.90 29.42 20.24
C GLU A 324 3.51 28.41 19.14
N GLY A 325 3.49 27.12 19.51
CA GLY A 325 3.17 26.03 18.58
C GLY A 325 4.37 25.42 17.85
N TYR A 326 5.57 26.01 17.93
CA TYR A 326 6.79 25.37 17.43
C TYR A 326 7.41 24.46 18.51
N PRO A 327 7.50 23.13 18.30
CA PRO A 327 8.22 22.24 19.21
C PRO A 327 9.71 22.57 19.32
N MET A 328 10.28 22.43 20.51
CA MET A 328 11.72 22.57 20.73
C MET A 328 12.46 21.29 20.30
N SER A 329 13.64 21.44 19.70
CA SER A 329 14.56 20.34 19.40
C SER A 329 15.94 20.56 20.02
N ALA A 330 16.93 19.73 19.64
CA ALA A 330 18.24 19.69 20.28
C ALA A 330 18.96 21.05 20.27
N GLN A 331 19.49 21.41 21.45
CA GLN A 331 20.24 22.64 21.66
C GLN A 331 21.54 22.68 20.83
N ILE A 332 21.84 23.84 20.26
CA ILE A 332 23.05 24.08 19.47
C ILE A 332 24.18 24.54 20.40
N THR A 333 25.32 23.85 20.36
CA THR A 333 26.52 24.13 21.16
C THR A 333 27.74 24.31 20.25
N THR A 334 28.88 24.75 20.79
CA THR A 334 30.12 24.89 20.02
C THR A 334 30.75 23.57 19.59
N SER A 335 30.36 22.43 20.18
CA SER A 335 30.84 21.09 19.80
C SER A 335 29.93 20.42 18.76
N SER A 336 28.66 20.84 18.65
CA SER A 336 27.70 20.26 17.70
C SER A 336 27.64 20.96 16.33
N ALA A 337 28.45 22.01 16.09
CA ALA A 337 28.21 22.90 14.96
C ALA A 337 29.49 23.38 14.25
N SER A 338 29.76 22.77 13.09
CA SER A 338 30.27 23.49 11.91
C SER A 338 29.14 23.79 10.92
N ASN A 339 28.02 23.05 10.97
CA ASN A 339 26.84 23.28 10.14
C ASN A 339 25.56 22.73 10.82
N PRO A 340 24.81 23.55 11.58
CA PRO A 340 23.60 23.11 12.29
C PRO A 340 22.39 22.86 11.36
N ALA A 341 22.41 23.35 10.11
CA ALA A 341 21.40 22.99 9.11
C ALA A 341 21.61 21.58 8.54
N GLY A 342 22.82 21.04 8.70
CA GLY A 342 23.29 19.81 8.07
C GLY A 342 23.81 20.06 6.65
N LYS A 343 24.44 19.05 6.06
CA LYS A 343 24.98 19.13 4.70
C LYS A 343 24.81 17.82 3.94
N VAL A 344 24.62 17.94 2.63
CA VAL A 344 24.69 16.78 1.72
C VAL A 344 26.14 16.61 1.30
N ILE A 345 26.66 15.40 1.42
CA ILE A 345 27.98 15.00 0.92
C ILE A 345 27.84 13.97 -0.19
N GLU A 346 28.83 13.93 -1.08
CA GLU A 346 29.01 12.85 -2.05
C GLU A 346 30.37 12.19 -1.83
N LEU A 347 30.36 10.88 -1.59
CA LEU A 347 31.60 10.14 -1.37
C LEU A 347 32.40 10.03 -2.67
N ASN A 348 33.70 10.32 -2.59
CA ASN A 348 34.66 10.18 -3.68
C ASN A 348 34.67 8.75 -4.27
N GLN A 349 34.37 7.76 -3.43
CA GLN A 349 34.28 6.36 -3.81
C GLN A 349 32.82 6.02 -4.13
N LYS A 350 32.54 5.73 -5.41
CA LYS A 350 31.23 5.28 -5.93
C LYS A 350 30.11 6.34 -5.99
N GLY A 351 30.38 7.62 -5.72
CA GLY A 351 29.41 8.71 -5.95
C GLY A 351 28.15 8.65 -5.08
N ARG A 352 28.23 8.00 -3.91
CA ARG A 352 27.08 7.83 -3.00
C ARG A 352 26.79 9.11 -2.23
N LEU A 353 25.51 9.43 -2.08
CA LEU A 353 25.05 10.63 -1.39
C LEU A 353 24.65 10.34 0.06
N TYR A 354 25.00 11.25 0.97
CA TYR A 354 24.62 11.18 2.38
C TYR A 354 24.24 12.56 2.90
N PHE A 355 23.28 12.63 3.82
CA PHE A 355 22.98 13.83 4.58
C PHE A 355 23.58 13.71 5.97
N LEU A 356 24.46 14.64 6.34
CA LEU A 356 25.11 14.71 7.65
C LEU A 356 24.46 15.80 8.49
N LYS A 357 23.93 15.44 9.67
CA LYS A 357 23.35 16.40 10.61
C LYS A 357 23.40 15.86 12.03
N ASP A 358 23.76 16.73 12.98
CA ASP A 358 23.73 16.43 14.42
C ASP A 358 24.46 15.14 14.84
N GLY A 359 25.61 14.85 14.20
CA GLY A 359 26.39 13.64 14.48
C GLY A 359 25.80 12.35 13.92
N VAL A 360 24.75 12.44 13.10
CA VAL A 360 24.12 11.33 12.39
C VAL A 360 24.29 11.50 10.89
N TYR A 361 24.49 10.39 10.16
CA TYR A 361 24.45 10.38 8.71
C TYR A 361 23.24 9.57 8.21
N HIS A 362 22.60 10.07 7.17
CA HIS A 362 21.50 9.40 6.48
C HIS A 362 21.93 9.07 5.06
N PHE A 363 21.85 7.80 4.66
CA PHE A 363 22.07 7.43 3.26
C PHE A 363 20.97 8.03 2.38
N ILE A 364 21.36 8.60 1.23
CA ILE A 364 20.43 9.10 0.23
C ILE A 364 20.54 8.18 -1.01
N PRO A 365 19.49 7.41 -1.34
CA PRO A 365 19.54 6.37 -2.37
C PRO A 365 19.97 6.88 -3.75
N ASN A 366 19.45 8.05 -4.14
CA ASN A 366 19.69 8.62 -5.46
C ASN A 366 19.54 10.15 -5.44
N LYS A 367 19.90 10.78 -6.57
CA LYS A 367 19.85 12.23 -6.74
C LYS A 367 18.44 12.79 -6.62
N GLN A 368 17.43 12.05 -7.09
CA GLN A 368 16.03 12.46 -7.06
C GLN A 368 15.51 12.64 -5.63
N VAL A 369 15.88 11.73 -4.72
CA VAL A 369 15.59 11.87 -3.28
C VAL A 369 16.29 13.10 -2.70
N ALA A 370 17.56 13.33 -3.08
CA ALA A 370 18.30 14.50 -2.63
C ALA A 370 17.64 15.81 -3.10
N GLU A 371 17.26 15.91 -4.37
CA GLU A 371 16.61 17.09 -4.96
C GLU A 371 15.22 17.34 -4.35
N SER A 372 14.47 16.28 -4.08
CA SER A 372 13.18 16.36 -3.39
C SER A 372 13.33 16.95 -1.97
N ASN A 373 14.27 16.44 -1.18
CA ASN A 373 14.46 16.87 0.22
C ASN A 373 15.22 18.19 0.35
N PHE A 374 16.18 18.46 -0.53
CA PHE A 374 17.11 19.58 -0.44
C PHE A 374 17.19 20.35 -1.77
N PRO A 375 16.15 21.12 -2.15
CA PRO A 375 16.16 21.86 -3.40
C PRO A 375 17.38 22.79 -3.53
N GLY A 376 18.13 22.65 -4.63
CA GLY A 376 19.32 23.46 -4.89
C GLY A 376 20.57 23.08 -4.09
N TYR A 377 20.59 21.89 -3.46
CA TYR A 377 21.79 21.43 -2.74
C TYR A 377 23.01 21.32 -3.66
N ILE A 378 24.18 21.60 -3.08
CA ILE A 378 25.48 21.38 -3.71
C ILE A 378 26.22 20.37 -2.83
N PRO A 379 26.41 19.11 -3.29
CA PRO A 379 27.04 18.10 -2.46
C PRO A 379 28.53 18.42 -2.25
N GLU A 380 28.98 18.39 -1.00
CA GLU A 380 30.40 18.48 -0.68
C GLU A 380 31.09 17.12 -0.92
N LYS A 381 32.22 17.12 -1.63
CA LYS A 381 33.01 15.91 -1.82
C LYS A 381 33.70 15.51 -0.51
N ALA A 382 33.63 14.24 -0.15
CA ALA A 382 34.26 13.71 1.06
C ALA A 382 34.78 12.27 0.87
N ASP A 383 35.75 11.89 1.68
CA ASP A 383 36.23 10.51 1.77
C ASP A 383 35.38 9.70 2.75
N LEU A 384 35.34 8.37 2.55
CA LEU A 384 34.51 7.46 3.35
C LEU A 384 34.78 7.56 4.86
N SER A 385 36.02 7.87 5.27
CA SER A 385 36.42 8.01 6.68
C SER A 385 35.68 9.12 7.44
N ILE A 386 35.02 10.05 6.75
CA ILE A 386 34.18 11.05 7.44
C ILE A 386 33.04 10.38 8.21
N LEU A 387 32.50 9.27 7.69
CA LEU A 387 31.37 8.57 8.30
C LEU A 387 31.75 7.87 9.61
N ASP A 388 33.02 7.57 9.85
CA ASP A 388 33.51 6.93 11.08
C ASP A 388 33.27 7.80 12.34
N THR A 389 33.02 9.10 12.13
CA THR A 389 32.74 10.07 13.20
C THR A 389 31.25 10.33 13.42
N PHE A 390 30.38 9.69 12.65
CA PHE A 390 28.92 9.86 12.68
C PHE A 390 28.22 8.54 12.98
N GLN A 391 27.08 8.60 13.65
CA GLN A 391 26.20 7.45 13.81
C GLN A 391 25.32 7.25 12.56
N GLU A 392 25.06 6.01 12.19
CA GLU A 392 24.16 5.70 11.08
C GLU A 392 22.71 5.98 11.48
N GLY A 393 22.00 6.75 10.66
CA GLY A 393 20.58 7.03 10.78
C GLY A 393 19.76 6.32 9.69
N LYS A 394 18.43 6.45 9.78
CA LYS A 394 17.51 5.87 8.78
C LYS A 394 17.81 6.43 7.38
N THR A 395 17.82 5.56 6.36
CA THR A 395 17.89 5.97 4.96
C THR A 395 16.80 6.99 4.63
N LEU A 396 17.18 8.05 3.92
CA LEU A 396 16.26 9.12 3.54
C LEU A 396 15.42 8.69 2.33
N GLY A 397 14.09 8.82 2.45
CA GLY A 397 13.14 8.67 1.34
C GLY A 397 12.72 10.03 0.78
N PHE A 398 11.78 10.04 -0.16
CA PHE A 398 11.15 11.26 -0.66
C PHE A 398 10.37 11.99 0.45
N LYS A 399 10.32 13.32 0.39
CA LYS A 399 9.51 14.11 1.33
C LYS A 399 8.02 14.07 0.96
N ASP A 400 7.17 14.37 1.94
CA ASP A 400 5.73 14.50 1.74
C ASP A 400 5.37 15.54 0.66
N GLY A 401 4.29 15.28 -0.07
CA GLY A 401 3.87 16.03 -1.26
C GLY A 401 4.63 15.68 -2.54
N THR A 402 5.67 14.83 -2.47
CA THR A 402 6.42 14.42 -3.67
C THR A 402 5.58 13.46 -4.51
N LEU A 403 5.42 13.77 -5.80
CA LEU A 403 4.84 12.86 -6.79
C LEU A 403 5.93 11.97 -7.36
N ILE A 404 5.75 10.65 -7.27
CA ILE A 404 6.70 9.67 -7.80
C ILE A 404 6.03 8.75 -8.82
N GLN A 405 6.78 8.35 -9.85
CA GLN A 405 6.41 7.25 -10.73
C GLN A 405 7.41 6.12 -10.54
N VAL A 406 6.94 4.99 -10.02
CA VAL A 406 7.78 3.80 -9.89
C VAL A 406 7.97 3.18 -11.27
N GLN A 407 9.20 3.24 -11.75
CA GLN A 407 9.57 2.71 -13.07
C GLN A 407 9.22 1.22 -13.15
N GLY A 408 8.71 0.78 -14.30
CA GLY A 408 8.29 -0.61 -14.54
C GLY A 408 6.85 -0.97 -14.13
N PHE A 409 6.14 -0.12 -13.37
CA PHE A 409 4.72 -0.36 -13.05
C PHE A 409 3.73 0.63 -13.68
N ASN A 410 4.22 1.76 -14.22
CA ASN A 410 3.40 2.91 -14.65
C ASN A 410 2.41 3.41 -13.58
N LYS A 411 2.69 3.14 -12.30
CA LYS A 411 1.90 3.62 -11.16
C LYS A 411 2.50 4.91 -10.63
N ILE A 412 1.61 5.86 -10.36
CA ILE A 412 1.96 7.15 -9.78
C ILE A 412 1.56 7.12 -8.31
N TYR A 413 2.40 7.68 -7.47
CA TYR A 413 2.13 7.84 -6.07
C TYR A 413 2.39 9.28 -5.64
N VAL A 414 1.71 9.69 -4.59
CA VAL A 414 2.09 10.87 -3.81
C VAL A 414 2.58 10.40 -2.45
N ILE A 415 3.65 10.99 -1.95
CA ILE A 415 4.15 10.70 -0.62
C ILE A 415 3.35 11.52 0.41
N GLU A 416 2.80 10.87 1.41
CA GLU A 416 2.04 11.47 2.50
C GLU A 416 2.43 10.82 3.82
N ASN A 417 2.88 11.61 4.79
CA ASN A 417 3.30 11.16 6.11
C ASN A 417 4.31 9.98 6.02
N GLY A 418 5.23 10.06 5.06
CA GLY A 418 6.22 9.02 4.77
C GLY A 418 5.70 7.77 4.04
N LYS A 419 4.40 7.67 3.71
CA LYS A 419 3.79 6.57 2.95
C LYS A 419 3.59 6.95 1.49
N LYS A 420 3.57 5.98 0.58
CA LYS A 420 3.22 6.21 -0.83
C LYS A 420 1.75 5.89 -1.05
N ARG A 421 0.96 6.89 -1.41
CA ARG A 421 -0.47 6.75 -1.75
C ARG A 421 -0.64 6.66 -3.25
N HIS A 422 -1.19 5.54 -3.70
CA HIS A 422 -1.37 5.26 -5.13
C HIS A 422 -2.40 6.20 -5.75
N ILE A 423 -2.07 6.83 -6.88
CA ILE A 423 -3.00 7.61 -7.70
C ILE A 423 -3.57 6.66 -8.76
N PRO A 424 -4.84 6.22 -8.66
CA PRO A 424 -5.34 5.06 -9.41
C PRO A 424 -5.33 5.19 -10.93
N ASN A 425 -5.51 6.41 -11.43
CA ASN A 425 -5.59 6.67 -12.87
C ASN A 425 -5.36 8.16 -13.18
N GLU A 426 -5.19 8.46 -14.47
CA GLU A 426 -4.98 9.81 -14.98
C GLU A 426 -6.14 10.76 -14.64
N LYS A 427 -7.40 10.29 -14.64
CA LYS A 427 -8.56 11.13 -14.28
C LYS A 427 -8.42 11.65 -12.84
N VAL A 428 -8.05 10.78 -11.89
CA VAL A 428 -7.76 11.18 -10.51
C VAL A 428 -6.60 12.17 -10.48
N PHE A 429 -5.48 11.84 -11.11
CA PHE A 429 -4.28 12.70 -11.17
C PHE A 429 -4.60 14.12 -11.63
N LEU A 430 -5.30 14.25 -12.76
CA LEU A 430 -5.68 15.54 -13.34
C LEU A 430 -6.75 16.26 -12.51
N SER A 431 -7.69 15.54 -11.88
CA SER A 431 -8.71 16.14 -11.01
C SER A 431 -8.12 16.85 -9.79
N LEU A 432 -6.94 16.40 -9.35
CA LEU A 432 -6.18 17.03 -8.27
C LEU A 432 -5.38 18.24 -8.76
N GLY A 433 -5.35 18.54 -10.06
CA GLY A 433 -4.53 19.61 -10.62
C GLY A 433 -3.02 19.32 -10.59
N TYR A 434 -2.63 18.06 -10.39
CA TYR A 434 -1.25 17.64 -10.53
C TYR A 434 -0.78 17.73 -11.99
N LYS A 435 0.52 17.96 -12.16
CA LYS A 435 1.15 18.12 -13.47
C LYS A 435 2.16 17.02 -13.69
N TRP A 436 2.14 16.43 -14.87
CA TRP A 436 3.06 15.33 -15.25
C TRP A 436 4.54 15.72 -15.14
N GLU A 437 4.87 16.98 -15.42
CA GLU A 437 6.23 17.52 -15.28
C GLU A 437 6.75 17.53 -13.83
N ASN A 438 5.86 17.45 -12.83
CA ASN A 438 6.20 17.38 -11.42
C ASN A 438 6.38 15.94 -10.91
N VAL A 439 6.17 14.93 -11.76
CA VAL A 439 6.29 13.51 -11.38
C VAL A 439 7.75 13.08 -11.48
N ILE A 440 8.30 12.62 -10.36
CA ILE A 440 9.69 12.18 -10.26
C ILE A 440 9.78 10.67 -10.56
N PRO A 441 10.52 10.24 -11.59
CA PRO A 441 10.75 8.82 -11.82
C PRO A 441 11.66 8.25 -10.71
N THR A 442 11.28 7.09 -10.16
CA THR A 442 12.07 6.40 -9.12
C THR A 442 12.11 4.89 -9.36
N ASP A 443 13.18 4.25 -8.91
CA ASP A 443 13.29 2.79 -8.83
C ASP A 443 12.42 2.21 -7.70
N LEU A 444 12.20 0.89 -7.74
CA LEU A 444 11.41 0.19 -6.73
C LEU A 444 12.01 0.29 -5.33
N GLU A 445 13.33 0.09 -5.20
CA GLU A 445 14.00 0.02 -3.90
C GLU A 445 13.80 1.31 -3.11
N THR A 446 13.99 2.44 -3.78
CA THR A 446 13.72 3.77 -3.23
C THR A 446 12.24 3.94 -2.89
N SER A 447 11.32 3.45 -3.75
CA SER A 447 9.89 3.49 -3.44
C SER A 447 9.52 2.65 -2.20
N LEU A 448 10.28 1.58 -1.89
CA LEU A 448 10.02 0.68 -0.76
C LEU A 448 10.48 1.27 0.58
N LEU A 449 11.18 2.40 0.58
CA LEU A 449 11.38 3.20 1.79
C LEU A 449 10.07 3.79 2.32
N HIS A 450 9.04 3.82 1.47
CA HIS A 450 7.69 4.27 1.79
C HIS A 450 6.74 3.07 1.82
N GLU A 451 6.08 2.88 2.96
CA GLU A 451 4.98 1.92 3.10
C GLU A 451 3.80 2.33 2.21
N ASP A 452 2.99 1.36 1.79
CA ASP A 452 1.79 1.65 1.01
C ASP A 452 0.75 2.33 1.92
N GLY A 453 0.29 3.52 1.52
CA GLY A 453 -0.88 4.17 2.09
C GLY A 453 -2.14 3.87 1.27
N LEU A 454 -3.30 4.31 1.78
CA LEU A 454 -4.55 4.22 1.02
C LEU A 454 -4.42 4.90 -0.35
N PRO A 455 -5.03 4.36 -1.41
CA PRO A 455 -5.09 5.07 -2.68
C PRO A 455 -5.70 6.47 -2.53
N ILE A 456 -5.32 7.39 -3.42
CA ILE A 456 -5.95 8.69 -3.51
C ILE A 456 -7.28 8.54 -4.23
N GLU A 457 -8.32 9.08 -3.62
CA GLU A 457 -9.65 9.17 -4.23
C GLU A 457 -9.73 10.48 -5.01
N GLY A 458 -10.10 10.40 -6.28
CA GLY A 458 -10.26 11.61 -7.10
C GLY A 458 -11.47 12.42 -6.69
N LYS A 459 -11.55 13.66 -7.19
CA LYS A 459 -12.73 14.48 -7.02
C LYS A 459 -13.93 13.77 -7.66
N GLN A 460 -14.95 13.46 -6.86
CA GLN A 460 -16.25 13.10 -7.42
C GLN A 460 -16.79 14.32 -8.14
N GLN A 461 -17.10 14.18 -9.44
CA GLN A 461 -17.80 15.24 -10.15
C GLN A 461 -19.17 15.37 -9.48
N THR A 462 -19.39 16.46 -8.77
CA THR A 462 -20.74 16.90 -8.46
C THR A 462 -21.41 17.20 -9.80
N VAL A 463 -22.20 16.24 -10.29
CA VAL A 463 -23.18 16.51 -11.33
C VAL A 463 -24.18 17.45 -10.68
N ALA A 464 -23.99 18.76 -10.88
CA ALA A 464 -25.05 19.70 -10.66
C ALA A 464 -26.23 19.21 -11.49
N LEU A 465 -27.31 18.76 -10.83
CA LEU A 465 -28.57 18.44 -11.47
C LEU A 465 -29.09 19.71 -12.15
N GLN A 466 -28.70 19.92 -13.40
CA GLN A 466 -29.42 20.81 -14.29
C GLN A 466 -30.54 20.01 -14.97
N PRO A 467 -31.77 20.54 -15.04
CA PRO A 467 -32.88 19.84 -15.68
C PRO A 467 -32.53 19.55 -17.15
N ALA A 468 -32.82 18.33 -17.58
CA ALA A 468 -32.67 17.90 -18.96
C ALA A 468 -33.41 18.87 -19.90
N SER A 469 -32.66 19.55 -20.77
CA SER A 469 -33.21 20.13 -21.99
C SER A 469 -32.57 19.43 -23.19
N LEU A 470 -33.41 18.69 -23.89
CA LEU A 470 -33.13 18.11 -25.20
C LEU A 470 -32.76 19.22 -26.17
N SER A 471 -31.54 19.20 -26.72
CA SER A 471 -31.32 19.63 -28.09
C SER A 471 -30.06 19.02 -28.69
N SER A 472 -30.24 18.65 -29.95
CA SER A 472 -29.40 17.84 -30.83
C SER A 472 -28.22 18.60 -31.45
N ASN A 473 -27.23 17.81 -31.87
CA ASN A 473 -26.19 18.07 -32.88
C ASN A 473 -25.00 18.93 -32.46
N ILE A 474 -23.88 18.25 -32.15
CA ILE A 474 -22.53 18.78 -32.37
C ILE A 474 -21.74 17.74 -33.16
N THR A 475 -21.51 18.06 -34.43
CA THR A 475 -20.57 17.40 -35.34
C THR A 475 -19.15 17.81 -34.95
N ILE A 476 -18.31 16.87 -34.57
CA ILE A 476 -16.88 17.13 -34.29
C ILE A 476 -16.11 16.97 -35.60
N THR A 477 -15.67 18.09 -36.17
CA THR A 477 -14.60 18.13 -37.19
C THR A 477 -13.23 18.08 -36.51
N PRO A 478 -12.27 17.28 -37.02
CA PRO A 478 -10.93 17.21 -36.45
C PRO A 478 -10.07 18.39 -36.93
N THR A 479 -9.54 19.17 -35.99
CA THR A 479 -8.44 20.13 -36.25
C THR A 479 -7.09 19.41 -36.17
N PRO A 480 -6.21 19.55 -37.17
CA PRO A 480 -4.84 19.05 -37.12
C PRO A 480 -3.92 20.04 -36.35
N ASN A 481 -2.85 19.49 -35.76
CA ASN A 481 -1.73 20.15 -35.08
C ASN A 481 -1.78 20.19 -33.55
N SER A 482 -1.56 19.03 -32.94
CA SER A 482 -0.73 18.93 -31.72
C SER A 482 0.57 18.22 -32.09
N PRO A 483 1.74 18.66 -31.62
CA PRO A 483 3.00 17.99 -31.90
C PRO A 483 2.99 16.59 -31.27
N SER A 484 3.25 15.59 -32.10
CA SER A 484 3.38 14.19 -31.69
C SER A 484 4.50 14.01 -30.66
N PRO A 485 4.29 13.20 -29.60
CA PRO A 485 5.38 12.71 -28.78
C PRO A 485 6.04 11.52 -29.50
N THR A 486 7.34 11.55 -29.76
CA THR A 486 8.12 10.35 -30.10
C THR A 486 9.60 10.60 -29.79
N PRO A 487 10.39 9.62 -29.29
CA PRO A 487 10.10 8.19 -29.23
C PRO A 487 9.92 7.59 -27.83
N THR A 488 8.93 6.72 -27.74
CA THR A 488 8.90 5.50 -26.92
C THR A 488 10.31 4.98 -26.61
N GLN A 489 10.64 4.77 -25.34
CA GLN A 489 11.72 3.85 -24.98
C GLN A 489 11.38 2.51 -25.65
N GLN A 490 12.22 2.06 -26.58
CA GLN A 490 12.13 0.70 -27.11
C GLN A 490 12.40 -0.27 -25.96
N ASN A 491 11.59 -1.32 -25.83
CA ASN A 491 11.84 -2.38 -24.86
C ASN A 491 13.23 -2.96 -25.08
N PRO A 492 13.97 -3.27 -24.01
CA PRO A 492 15.33 -3.78 -24.12
C PRO A 492 15.34 -5.11 -24.89
N LEU A 493 16.34 -5.29 -25.73
CA LEU A 493 16.59 -6.55 -26.44
C LEU A 493 17.77 -7.28 -25.79
N PRO A 494 17.69 -8.61 -25.61
CA PRO A 494 18.82 -9.36 -25.09
C PRO A 494 20.00 -9.33 -26.07
N THR A 495 21.22 -9.24 -25.55
CA THR A 495 22.42 -9.26 -26.40
C THR A 495 22.84 -10.72 -26.67
N PRO A 496 23.10 -11.12 -27.93
CA PRO A 496 23.59 -12.47 -28.23
C PRO A 496 25.03 -12.69 -27.72
N THR A 497 25.30 -13.85 -27.12
CA THR A 497 26.68 -14.28 -26.81
C THR A 497 27.35 -14.99 -27.99
N LYS A 498 28.68 -15.20 -27.91
CA LYS A 498 29.43 -16.04 -28.87
C LYS A 498 28.89 -17.48 -28.97
N ASN A 499 28.17 -17.94 -27.96
CA ASN A 499 27.59 -19.28 -27.90
C ASN A 499 26.10 -19.30 -28.29
N GLY A 500 25.53 -18.16 -28.73
CA GLY A 500 24.13 -18.05 -29.16
C GLY A 500 23.10 -17.87 -28.05
N LEU A 501 23.49 -17.95 -26.77
CA LEU A 501 22.60 -17.71 -25.63
C LEU A 501 22.39 -16.21 -25.38
N PRO A 502 21.19 -15.78 -24.93
CA PRO A 502 20.90 -14.39 -24.60
C PRO A 502 21.58 -13.95 -23.30
N VAL A 503 21.97 -12.67 -23.26
CA VAL A 503 22.31 -11.97 -22.01
C VAL A 503 21.25 -10.91 -21.75
N PHE A 504 20.60 -11.06 -20.60
CA PHE A 504 19.65 -10.11 -20.04
C PHE A 504 20.37 -9.25 -18.99
N GLN A 505 20.10 -7.96 -19.03
CA GLN A 505 20.59 -6.97 -18.07
C GLN A 505 19.43 -6.43 -17.26
N GLU A 506 19.70 -6.05 -16.01
CA GLU A 506 18.75 -5.34 -15.15
C GLU A 506 18.53 -3.94 -15.74
N THR A 507 17.30 -3.68 -16.18
CA THR A 507 16.90 -2.43 -16.83
C THR A 507 15.72 -1.78 -16.14
N GLY A 508 15.02 -2.50 -15.26
CA GLY A 508 13.73 -2.10 -14.69
C GLY A 508 12.58 -2.14 -15.69
N ILE A 509 12.80 -2.63 -16.91
CA ILE A 509 11.82 -2.68 -18.00
C ILE A 509 11.68 -4.14 -18.46
N MET A 510 10.44 -4.58 -18.67
CA MET A 510 10.15 -5.92 -19.18
C MET A 510 10.79 -6.12 -20.56
N TYR A 511 11.52 -7.21 -20.75
CA TYR A 511 11.92 -7.61 -22.09
C TYR A 511 10.68 -7.94 -22.91
N GLU A 512 10.76 -7.82 -24.23
CA GLU A 512 9.77 -8.33 -25.17
C GLU A 512 10.46 -9.15 -26.25
N THR A 513 9.76 -10.12 -26.81
CA THR A 513 10.29 -10.92 -27.91
C THR A 513 10.43 -10.04 -29.15
N PRO A 514 11.63 -9.90 -29.73
CA PRO A 514 11.82 -9.10 -30.94
C PRO A 514 11.08 -9.69 -32.14
N GLY A 515 10.54 -8.80 -32.98
CA GLY A 515 10.03 -9.14 -34.31
C GLY A 515 8.54 -9.49 -34.36
N VAL A 516 8.12 -10.09 -35.47
CA VAL A 516 6.73 -10.52 -35.66
C VAL A 516 6.48 -11.76 -34.80
N PRO A 517 5.45 -11.78 -33.94
CA PRO A 517 5.17 -12.93 -33.10
C PRO A 517 4.97 -14.22 -33.91
N SER A 518 5.57 -15.31 -33.44
CA SER A 518 5.33 -16.65 -33.98
C SER A 518 4.21 -17.33 -33.20
N PHE A 519 3.39 -18.14 -33.86
CA PHE A 519 2.24 -18.80 -33.24
C PHE A 519 2.20 -20.29 -33.57
N VAL A 520 1.70 -21.07 -32.61
CA VAL A 520 1.26 -22.45 -32.80
C VAL A 520 -0.25 -22.46 -32.59
N GLY A 521 -1.02 -23.03 -33.52
CA GLY A 521 -2.48 -23.04 -33.44
C GLY A 521 -3.13 -21.68 -33.77
N THR A 522 -4.34 -21.46 -33.25
CA THR A 522 -5.08 -20.20 -33.45
C THR A 522 -4.72 -19.24 -32.32
N PRO A 523 -4.21 -18.03 -32.59
CA PRO A 523 -3.71 -17.15 -31.53
C PRO A 523 -4.83 -16.61 -30.63
N TYR A 524 -4.58 -16.62 -29.32
CA TYR A 524 -5.34 -15.85 -28.34
C TYR A 524 -4.99 -14.36 -28.42
N ASP A 525 -5.99 -13.50 -28.31
CA ASP A 525 -5.75 -12.05 -28.14
C ASP A 525 -5.28 -11.78 -26.71
N THR A 526 -3.96 -11.71 -26.54
CA THR A 526 -3.33 -11.49 -25.24
C THR A 526 -2.07 -10.63 -25.36
N LYS A 527 -1.79 -9.89 -24.29
CA LYS A 527 -0.57 -9.10 -24.13
C LYS A 527 0.61 -9.92 -23.61
N ILE A 528 0.41 -11.20 -23.28
CA ILE A 528 1.49 -12.08 -22.82
C ILE A 528 2.51 -12.24 -23.95
N ASP A 529 3.78 -12.04 -23.64
CA ASP A 529 4.86 -12.03 -24.62
C ASP A 529 5.13 -13.43 -25.20
N SER A 530 5.26 -14.43 -24.33
CA SER A 530 5.41 -15.85 -24.71
C SER A 530 4.49 -16.73 -23.86
N TYR A 531 3.76 -17.63 -24.50
CA TYR A 531 2.91 -18.59 -23.79
C TYR A 531 2.74 -19.88 -24.57
N LEU A 532 2.35 -20.94 -23.88
CA LEU A 532 1.81 -22.14 -24.51
C LEU A 532 0.74 -22.82 -23.66
N ILE A 533 -0.08 -23.60 -24.35
CA ILE A 533 -1.07 -24.52 -23.80
C ILE A 533 -0.81 -25.89 -24.45
N ALA A 534 -0.55 -26.90 -23.64
CA ALA A 534 -0.26 -28.24 -24.11
C ALA A 534 -1.11 -29.31 -23.40
N ASP A 535 -1.40 -30.39 -24.11
CA ASP A 535 -1.93 -31.62 -23.51
C ASP A 535 -0.89 -32.23 -22.56
N TYR A 536 -1.29 -32.61 -21.34
CA TYR A 536 -0.34 -33.02 -20.29
C TYR A 536 0.36 -34.36 -20.58
N ASP A 537 -0.33 -35.30 -21.22
CA ASP A 537 0.16 -36.66 -21.41
C ASP A 537 1.00 -36.77 -22.69
N SER A 538 0.52 -36.19 -23.79
CA SER A 538 1.23 -36.21 -25.08
C SER A 538 2.26 -35.11 -25.25
N LEU A 539 2.19 -34.04 -24.44
CA LEU A 539 2.95 -32.79 -24.60
C LEU A 539 2.71 -32.08 -25.93
N GLN A 540 1.65 -32.44 -26.65
CA GLN A 540 1.25 -31.74 -27.87
C GLN A 540 0.85 -30.30 -27.52
N ILE A 541 1.55 -29.33 -28.09
CA ILE A 541 1.19 -27.90 -27.98
C ILE A 541 -0.07 -27.67 -28.83
N LEU A 542 -1.15 -27.30 -28.15
CA LEU A 542 -2.44 -26.99 -28.76
C LEU A 542 -2.44 -25.55 -29.27
N GLU A 543 -1.85 -24.65 -28.48
CA GLU A 543 -1.74 -23.24 -28.80
C GLU A 543 -0.47 -22.65 -28.18
N GLY A 544 0.09 -21.63 -28.81
CA GLY A 544 1.16 -20.84 -28.19
C GLY A 544 1.59 -19.64 -29.02
N LYS A 545 2.31 -18.75 -28.36
CA LYS A 545 2.95 -17.56 -28.94
C LYS A 545 4.40 -17.52 -28.51
N ASN A 546 5.31 -17.26 -29.45
CA ASN A 546 6.75 -17.09 -29.18
C ASN A 546 7.33 -18.22 -28.31
N VAL A 547 6.90 -19.46 -28.58
CA VAL A 547 7.16 -20.60 -27.68
C VAL A 547 8.63 -20.98 -27.58
N ASP A 548 9.43 -20.59 -28.57
CA ASP A 548 10.87 -20.82 -28.68
C ASP A 548 11.70 -19.58 -28.32
N SER A 549 11.06 -18.49 -27.87
CA SER A 549 11.75 -17.26 -27.50
C SER A 549 12.24 -17.32 -26.05
N PRO A 550 13.55 -17.09 -25.80
CA PRO A 550 14.07 -17.07 -24.43
C PRO A 550 13.51 -15.93 -23.60
N ARG A 551 13.17 -16.22 -22.34
CA ARG A 551 12.60 -15.29 -21.37
C ARG A 551 13.23 -15.51 -19.99
N PRO A 552 13.53 -14.46 -19.23
CA PRO A 552 13.89 -14.60 -17.82
C PRO A 552 12.75 -15.30 -17.06
N LEU A 553 13.10 -16.29 -16.23
CA LEU A 553 12.13 -17.16 -15.57
C LEU A 553 11.60 -16.58 -14.26
N ALA A 554 12.34 -15.66 -13.63
CA ALA A 554 12.10 -15.28 -12.25
C ALA A 554 11.98 -16.54 -11.36
N SER A 555 11.07 -16.55 -10.39
CA SER A 555 10.91 -17.67 -9.45
C SER A 555 10.44 -19.01 -10.04
N LEU A 556 10.18 -19.12 -11.34
CA LEU A 556 10.01 -20.42 -12.01
C LEU A 556 11.29 -21.27 -11.88
N THR A 557 12.46 -20.63 -11.80
CA THR A 557 13.77 -21.24 -11.51
C THR A 557 13.76 -22.20 -10.32
N LYS A 558 12.98 -21.89 -9.29
CA LYS A 558 12.89 -22.71 -8.07
C LYS A 558 12.39 -24.13 -8.34
N VAL A 559 11.68 -24.37 -9.44
CA VAL A 559 11.25 -25.72 -9.87
C VAL A 559 12.47 -26.58 -10.19
N MET A 560 13.39 -26.07 -11.03
CA MET A 560 14.64 -26.77 -11.36
C MET A 560 15.54 -26.90 -10.13
N ALA A 561 15.63 -25.87 -9.31
CA ALA A 561 16.43 -25.89 -8.08
C ALA A 561 15.92 -26.99 -7.12
N ALA A 562 14.61 -27.04 -6.86
CA ALA A 562 14.00 -28.06 -6.00
C ALA A 562 14.20 -29.47 -6.55
N TYR A 563 14.03 -29.67 -7.85
CA TYR A 563 14.31 -30.96 -8.51
C TYR A 563 15.76 -31.39 -8.28
N THR A 564 16.70 -30.51 -8.61
CA THR A 564 18.13 -30.77 -8.52
C THR A 564 18.55 -31.08 -7.08
N MET A 565 18.08 -30.31 -6.10
CA MET A 565 18.41 -30.55 -4.68
C MET A 565 17.90 -31.91 -4.21
N LEU A 566 16.68 -32.31 -4.59
CA LEU A 566 16.15 -33.63 -4.22
C LEU A 566 16.88 -34.78 -4.93
N GLU A 567 17.27 -34.60 -6.19
CA GLU A 567 18.07 -35.58 -6.93
C GLU A 567 19.45 -35.78 -6.31
N GLU A 568 20.09 -34.69 -5.89
CA GLU A 568 21.40 -34.70 -5.22
C GLU A 568 21.32 -35.14 -3.74
N GLY A 569 20.14 -35.54 -3.26
CA GLY A 569 19.98 -36.19 -1.95
C GLY A 569 19.76 -35.24 -0.78
N LEU A 570 19.15 -34.06 -1.00
CA LEU A 570 18.75 -33.15 0.08
C LEU A 570 17.99 -33.88 1.20
N ASP A 571 18.60 -33.95 2.38
CA ASP A 571 17.94 -34.45 3.59
C ASP A 571 16.96 -33.40 4.11
N ARG A 572 15.68 -33.73 4.01
CA ARG A 572 14.58 -32.86 4.44
C ARG A 572 14.38 -32.82 5.96
N SER A 573 14.96 -33.77 6.69
CA SER A 573 14.89 -33.83 8.16
C SER A 573 15.93 -32.94 8.85
N THR A 574 16.98 -32.55 8.11
CA THR A 574 18.01 -31.62 8.57
C THR A 574 17.40 -30.29 8.99
N VAL A 575 17.92 -29.73 10.08
CA VAL A 575 17.56 -28.42 10.64
C VAL A 575 18.61 -27.41 10.22
N SER A 576 18.20 -26.41 9.46
CA SER A 576 19.07 -25.37 8.91
C SER A 576 18.92 -24.07 9.70
N ILE A 577 20.03 -23.52 10.15
CA ILE A 577 20.08 -22.27 10.90
C ILE A 577 20.17 -21.10 9.92
N TYR A 578 19.31 -20.12 10.08
CA TYR A 578 19.34 -18.91 9.28
C TYR A 578 20.46 -17.96 9.71
N ASP A 579 21.39 -17.76 8.80
CA ASP A 579 22.41 -16.73 8.87
C ASP A 579 22.19 -15.69 7.76
N GLY A 580 21.64 -14.54 8.11
CA GLY A 580 21.36 -13.43 7.19
C GLY A 580 22.61 -12.79 6.56
N SER A 581 23.82 -13.13 7.02
CA SER A 581 25.05 -12.74 6.31
C SER A 581 25.31 -13.62 5.09
N ARG A 582 24.93 -14.90 5.17
CA ARG A 582 25.12 -15.93 4.11
C ARG A 582 23.89 -16.13 3.23
N HIS A 583 22.70 -16.04 3.81
CA HIS A 583 21.42 -16.29 3.14
C HIS A 583 20.72 -14.99 2.71
N LYS A 584 21.47 -14.08 2.09
CA LYS A 584 20.95 -12.79 1.62
C LYS A 584 20.09 -12.98 0.39
N ALA A 585 18.83 -12.54 0.48
CA ALA A 585 17.92 -12.49 -0.66
C ALA A 585 17.15 -11.17 -0.67
N SER A 586 16.86 -10.64 -1.86
CA SER A 586 15.97 -9.50 -2.06
C SER A 586 14.56 -10.00 -2.38
N TYR A 587 13.52 -9.29 -1.90
CA TYR A 587 12.09 -9.61 -2.11
C TYR A 587 11.66 -10.99 -1.58
N HIS A 588 10.36 -11.18 -1.29
CA HIS A 588 9.79 -12.45 -0.78
C HIS A 588 10.70 -13.15 0.25
N ARG A 589 11.20 -12.38 1.22
CA ARG A 589 12.11 -12.88 2.25
C ARG A 589 11.36 -13.81 3.19
N PHE A 590 12.10 -14.73 3.77
CA PHE A 590 11.57 -15.55 4.84
C PHE A 590 11.40 -14.71 6.11
N ARG A 591 10.29 -14.91 6.82
CA ARG A 591 9.88 -14.09 7.98
C ARG A 591 10.54 -14.62 9.26
N ILE A 592 11.87 -14.72 9.27
CA ILE A 592 12.66 -15.30 10.36
C ILE A 592 13.86 -14.41 10.71
N GLN A 593 14.35 -14.48 11.95
CA GLN A 593 15.48 -13.74 12.50
C GLN A 593 16.79 -14.54 12.52
N ASN A 594 17.90 -13.80 12.56
CA ASN A 594 19.24 -14.41 12.58
C ASN A 594 19.42 -15.40 13.74
N GLY A 595 19.79 -16.62 13.37
CA GLY A 595 20.05 -17.73 14.27
C GLY A 595 18.80 -18.55 14.65
N GLU A 596 17.64 -18.26 14.08
CA GLU A 596 16.49 -19.19 14.08
C GLU A 596 16.76 -20.39 13.18
N ALA A 597 16.03 -21.48 13.40
CA ALA A 597 16.31 -22.73 12.73
C ALA A 597 15.04 -23.42 12.25
N ILE A 598 15.05 -23.83 10.99
CA ILE A 598 13.88 -24.40 10.28
C ILE A 598 14.29 -25.73 9.63
N ARG A 599 13.37 -26.70 9.58
CA ARG A 599 13.63 -27.96 8.87
C ARG A 599 13.70 -27.72 7.37
N ASN A 600 14.59 -28.43 6.69
CA ASN A 600 14.72 -28.40 5.23
C ASN A 600 13.40 -28.76 4.51
N GLN A 601 12.58 -29.62 5.11
CA GLN A 601 11.23 -29.87 4.61
C GLN A 601 10.41 -28.58 4.51
N ASP A 602 10.38 -27.79 5.59
CA ASP A 602 9.57 -26.59 5.68
C ASP A 602 10.11 -25.48 4.76
N LEU A 603 11.43 -25.37 4.65
CA LEU A 603 12.10 -24.51 3.67
C LEU A 603 11.69 -24.87 2.23
N LEU A 604 11.70 -26.16 1.88
CA LEU A 604 11.37 -26.64 0.53
C LEU A 604 9.91 -26.33 0.16
N TYR A 605 8.99 -26.49 1.09
CA TYR A 605 7.58 -26.19 0.86
C TYR A 605 7.34 -24.68 0.76
N SER A 606 7.88 -23.90 1.70
CA SER A 606 7.77 -22.44 1.70
C SER A 606 8.35 -21.82 0.42
N MET A 607 9.47 -22.37 -0.07
CA MET A 607 10.11 -21.99 -1.32
C MET A 607 9.17 -22.17 -2.53
N LEU A 608 8.42 -23.27 -2.60
CA LEU A 608 7.59 -23.59 -3.75
C LEU A 608 6.17 -23.03 -3.67
N VAL A 609 5.55 -23.06 -2.49
CA VAL A 609 4.17 -22.58 -2.24
C VAL A 609 4.11 -21.06 -2.27
N SER A 610 4.81 -20.40 -1.35
CA SER A 610 4.84 -18.93 -1.20
C SER A 610 5.91 -18.24 -2.06
N SER A 611 6.73 -19.01 -2.79
CA SER A 611 7.80 -18.46 -3.64
C SER A 611 8.90 -17.71 -2.88
N LEU A 612 9.16 -18.05 -1.62
CA LEU A 612 10.13 -17.33 -0.79
C LEU A 612 11.56 -17.55 -1.30
N ASN A 613 12.37 -16.49 -1.28
CA ASN A 613 13.73 -16.49 -1.86
C ASN A 613 14.77 -17.04 -0.88
N THR A 614 14.74 -16.60 0.36
CA THR A 614 15.70 -17.03 1.41
C THR A 614 15.76 -18.56 1.57
N PRO A 615 14.64 -19.31 1.60
CA PRO A 615 14.69 -20.76 1.75
C PRO A 615 15.44 -21.45 0.60
N SER A 616 15.41 -20.88 -0.60
CA SER A 616 16.15 -21.42 -1.75
C SER A 616 17.67 -21.41 -1.54
N ILE A 617 18.19 -20.34 -0.93
CA ILE A 617 19.62 -20.20 -0.64
C ILE A 617 19.99 -21.09 0.55
N MET A 618 19.15 -21.10 1.60
CA MET A 618 19.37 -21.96 2.77
C MET A 618 19.41 -23.45 2.41
N LEU A 619 18.50 -23.91 1.54
CA LEU A 619 18.49 -25.30 1.08
C LEU A 619 19.74 -25.64 0.28
N ALA A 620 20.15 -24.73 -0.62
CA ALA A 620 21.36 -24.92 -1.41
C ALA A 620 22.61 -25.02 -0.52
N ASP A 621 22.72 -24.13 0.47
CA ASP A 621 23.82 -24.11 1.46
C ASP A 621 23.79 -25.31 2.40
N SER A 622 22.60 -25.85 2.72
CA SER A 622 22.47 -27.04 3.56
C SER A 622 22.90 -28.34 2.87
N LEU A 623 22.85 -28.36 1.54
CA LEU A 623 23.21 -29.51 0.71
C LEU A 623 24.67 -29.42 0.24
N ALA A 624 25.07 -28.26 -0.27
CA ALA A 624 26.38 -27.97 -0.84
C ALA A 624 26.63 -26.45 -0.79
N THR A 625 27.20 -25.85 -1.83
CA THR A 625 27.16 -24.39 -2.03
C THR A 625 26.15 -24.05 -3.13
N PRO A 626 25.55 -22.83 -3.12
CA PRO A 626 24.66 -22.39 -4.20
C PRO A 626 25.24 -22.59 -5.61
N ASP A 627 26.52 -22.29 -5.82
CA ASP A 627 27.19 -22.44 -7.11
C ASP A 627 27.27 -23.91 -7.59
N ILE A 628 27.47 -24.85 -6.66
CA ILE A 628 27.47 -26.28 -6.98
C ILE A 628 26.06 -26.71 -7.40
N VAL A 629 25.03 -26.27 -6.69
CA VAL A 629 23.64 -26.58 -7.05
C VAL A 629 23.29 -25.98 -8.41
N VAL A 630 23.67 -24.73 -8.70
CA VAL A 630 23.47 -24.10 -10.02
C VAL A 630 24.19 -24.87 -11.13
N SER A 631 25.41 -25.35 -10.87
CA SER A 631 26.15 -26.18 -11.83
C SER A 631 25.39 -27.48 -12.15
N LYS A 632 24.79 -28.12 -11.14
CA LYS A 632 23.94 -29.30 -11.30
C LYS A 632 22.61 -28.99 -12.00
N MET A 633 22.00 -27.83 -11.74
CA MET A 633 20.79 -27.38 -12.46
C MET A 633 21.05 -27.27 -13.97
N ASN A 634 22.20 -26.71 -14.36
CA ASN A 634 22.60 -26.62 -15.77
C ASN A 634 22.98 -27.99 -16.36
N ALA A 635 23.55 -28.91 -15.57
CA ALA A 635 23.77 -30.29 -16.00
C ALA A 635 22.45 -31.03 -16.28
N ASN A 636 21.43 -30.81 -15.44
CA ASN A 636 20.09 -31.34 -15.64
C ASN A 636 19.42 -30.76 -16.89
N ALA A 637 19.55 -29.45 -17.11
CA ALA A 637 19.08 -28.81 -18.34
C ALA A 637 19.71 -29.46 -19.59
N LYS A 638 21.02 -29.69 -19.57
CA LYS A 638 21.74 -30.36 -20.67
C LYS A 638 21.29 -31.81 -20.86
N ASN A 639 21.13 -32.58 -19.78
CA ASN A 639 20.66 -33.97 -19.83
C ASN A 639 19.24 -34.09 -20.39
N TRP A 640 18.42 -33.06 -20.21
CA TRP A 640 17.07 -32.96 -20.78
C TRP A 640 17.02 -32.28 -22.15
N ASN A 641 18.18 -32.02 -22.77
CA ASN A 641 18.31 -31.35 -24.06
C ASN A 641 17.66 -29.95 -24.10
N LEU A 642 17.72 -29.20 -23.00
CA LEU A 642 17.21 -27.83 -22.89
C LEU A 642 18.30 -26.82 -23.30
N SER A 643 18.59 -26.76 -24.59
CA SER A 643 19.68 -25.97 -25.17
C SER A 643 19.50 -24.43 -25.08
N HIS A 644 18.29 -23.95 -24.83
CA HIS A 644 17.95 -22.53 -24.67
C HIS A 644 17.52 -22.20 -23.23
N SER A 645 18.00 -22.99 -22.27
CA SER A 645 17.75 -22.82 -20.84
C SER A 645 19.06 -22.70 -20.08
N GLN A 646 19.15 -21.73 -19.20
CA GLN A 646 20.31 -21.51 -18.34
C GLN A 646 19.86 -21.07 -16.95
N PHE A 647 20.64 -21.45 -15.94
CA PHE A 647 20.45 -21.04 -14.56
C PHE A 647 21.72 -20.39 -14.00
N ALA A 648 21.55 -19.31 -13.26
CA ALA A 648 22.61 -18.52 -12.63
C ALA A 648 22.47 -18.47 -11.10
N ASP A 649 21.27 -18.67 -10.56
CA ASP A 649 21.04 -18.83 -9.12
C ASP A 649 19.86 -19.79 -8.84
N THR A 650 19.62 -20.14 -7.58
CA THR A 650 18.59 -21.13 -7.20
C THR A 650 17.19 -20.52 -6.99
N SER A 651 17.12 -19.22 -6.73
CA SER A 651 15.91 -18.46 -6.43
C SER A 651 15.24 -17.87 -7.68
N GLY A 652 16.00 -17.57 -8.73
CA GLY A 652 15.53 -16.85 -9.91
C GLY A 652 15.51 -15.34 -9.73
N LEU A 653 16.46 -14.77 -9.00
CA LEU A 653 16.67 -13.32 -8.90
C LEU A 653 17.53 -12.81 -10.05
N ASP A 654 18.49 -13.61 -10.50
CA ASP A 654 19.37 -13.31 -11.62
C ASP A 654 18.63 -13.51 -12.95
N LEU A 655 18.73 -12.54 -13.85
CA LEU A 655 18.08 -12.55 -15.17
C LEU A 655 18.70 -13.57 -16.13
N GLN A 656 19.89 -14.08 -15.83
CA GLN A 656 20.51 -15.18 -16.54
C GLN A 656 19.92 -16.55 -16.15
N ASN A 657 18.90 -16.57 -15.28
CA ASN A 657 17.94 -17.67 -15.24
C ASN A 657 16.87 -17.48 -16.31
N PHE A 658 17.00 -18.17 -17.44
CA PHE A 658 16.05 -18.07 -18.54
C PHE A 658 15.75 -19.44 -19.16
N SER A 659 14.63 -19.51 -19.87
CA SER A 659 14.23 -20.65 -20.69
C SER A 659 13.25 -20.17 -21.77
N THR A 660 12.82 -21.07 -22.64
CA THR A 660 11.70 -20.84 -23.58
C THR A 660 10.45 -21.51 -23.03
N ALA A 661 9.25 -21.11 -23.48
CA ALA A 661 8.03 -21.78 -23.04
C ALA A 661 8.06 -23.28 -23.38
N ARG A 662 8.60 -23.64 -24.56
CA ARG A 662 8.73 -25.03 -25.02
C ARG A 662 9.69 -25.85 -24.16
N GLU A 663 10.87 -25.32 -23.84
CA GLU A 663 11.82 -26.05 -22.99
C GLU A 663 11.34 -26.14 -21.55
N TYR A 664 10.68 -25.08 -21.06
CA TYR A 664 10.09 -25.07 -19.73
C TYR A 664 8.92 -26.06 -19.59
N LEU A 665 8.19 -26.38 -20.67
CA LEU A 665 7.20 -27.48 -20.71
C LEU A 665 7.84 -28.82 -20.36
N SER A 666 8.96 -29.15 -21.01
CA SER A 666 9.72 -30.37 -20.74
C SER A 666 10.29 -30.39 -19.32
N LEU A 667 10.89 -29.27 -18.87
CA LEU A 667 11.40 -29.11 -17.51
C LEU A 667 10.31 -29.38 -16.47
N PHE A 668 9.17 -28.71 -16.61
CA PHE A 668 8.07 -28.82 -15.65
C PHE A 668 7.48 -30.23 -15.66
N LYS A 669 7.29 -30.85 -16.82
CA LYS A 669 6.82 -32.23 -16.93
C LYS A 669 7.78 -33.21 -16.25
N ASN A 670 9.08 -33.13 -16.52
CA ASN A 670 10.08 -34.01 -15.91
C ASN A 670 10.14 -33.84 -14.39
N THR A 671 10.02 -32.60 -13.89
CA THR A 671 9.97 -32.30 -12.45
C THR A 671 8.77 -32.99 -11.78
N LEU A 672 7.61 -33.01 -12.43
CA LEU A 672 6.37 -33.59 -11.89
C LEU A 672 6.36 -35.12 -11.84
N GLU A 673 7.36 -35.81 -12.40
CA GLU A 673 7.58 -37.24 -12.19
C GLU A 673 8.07 -37.53 -10.75
N ASN A 674 8.70 -36.55 -10.10
CA ASN A 674 8.96 -36.61 -8.67
C ASN A 674 7.64 -36.38 -7.89
N LYS A 675 7.13 -37.46 -7.28
CA LYS A 675 5.85 -37.45 -6.54
C LYS A 675 5.80 -36.40 -5.43
N GLU A 676 6.93 -36.12 -4.79
CA GLU A 676 7.00 -35.14 -3.72
C GLU A 676 6.87 -33.71 -4.26
N LEU A 677 7.62 -33.35 -5.32
CA LEU A 677 7.49 -32.04 -5.94
C LEU A 677 6.10 -31.81 -6.50
N LYS A 678 5.53 -32.83 -7.15
CA LYS A 678 4.14 -32.80 -7.61
C LYS A 678 3.17 -32.51 -6.47
N ARG A 679 3.36 -33.14 -5.31
CA ARG A 679 2.52 -32.89 -4.13
C ARG A 679 2.70 -31.46 -3.62
N ILE A 680 3.93 -30.97 -3.44
CA ILE A 680 4.18 -29.61 -2.93
C ILE A 680 3.58 -28.56 -3.86
N LEU A 681 3.83 -28.65 -5.18
CA LEU A 681 3.29 -27.73 -6.18
C LEU A 681 1.75 -27.78 -6.29
N SER A 682 1.11 -28.83 -5.75
CA SER A 682 -0.34 -28.96 -5.71
C SER A 682 -0.99 -28.24 -4.52
N LEU A 683 -0.23 -27.88 -3.49
CA LEU A 683 -0.77 -27.32 -2.24
C LEU A 683 -1.33 -25.91 -2.42
N ALA A 684 -2.44 -25.60 -1.74
CA ALA A 684 -3.01 -24.25 -1.70
C ALA A 684 -2.38 -23.38 -0.58
N SER A 685 -1.88 -24.03 0.47
CA SER A 685 -1.15 -23.42 1.58
C SER A 685 -0.24 -24.46 2.25
N TYR A 686 0.66 -23.99 3.10
CA TYR A 686 1.52 -24.80 3.96
C TYR A 686 1.71 -24.13 5.30
N GLU A 687 1.75 -24.91 6.38
CA GLU A 687 1.97 -24.43 7.74
C GLU A 687 3.12 -25.20 8.37
N TYR A 688 3.95 -24.50 9.15
CA TYR A 688 5.06 -25.09 9.86
C TYR A 688 5.41 -24.32 11.13
N GLU A 689 6.17 -24.98 12.00
CA GLU A 689 6.75 -24.38 13.19
C GLU A 689 8.27 -24.29 13.08
N GLU A 690 8.82 -23.24 13.69
CA GLU A 690 10.26 -23.14 13.87
C GLU A 690 10.80 -24.18 14.85
N VAL A 691 12.02 -24.67 14.59
CA VAL A 691 12.73 -25.56 15.51
C VAL A 691 13.41 -24.75 16.62
N ILE A 692 14.01 -23.61 16.24
CA ILE A 692 14.54 -22.62 17.18
C ILE A 692 13.86 -21.30 16.85
N ASP A 693 13.05 -20.80 17.79
CA ASP A 693 12.33 -19.52 17.77
C ASP A 693 13.07 -18.52 18.68
N LYS A 694 13.33 -17.32 18.17
CA LYS A 694 14.01 -16.25 18.93
C LYS A 694 13.17 -14.98 19.07
N ASP A 695 12.00 -14.92 18.44
CA ASP A 695 11.21 -13.69 18.35
C ASP A 695 9.74 -13.84 18.71
N THR A 696 9.35 -15.02 19.20
CA THR A 696 8.01 -15.39 19.63
C THR A 696 7.00 -15.60 18.51
N LEU A 697 7.44 -15.69 17.24
CA LEU A 697 6.61 -16.02 16.06
C LEU A 697 6.81 -17.47 15.59
N LYS A 698 6.66 -18.43 16.52
CA LYS A 698 6.90 -19.86 16.24
C LYS A 698 6.12 -20.46 15.06
N MET A 699 4.89 -19.99 14.79
CA MET A 699 3.98 -20.57 13.79
C MET A 699 3.95 -19.76 12.51
N HIS A 700 4.15 -20.42 11.38
CA HIS A 700 4.14 -19.80 10.06
C HIS A 700 3.07 -20.39 9.16
N GLN A 701 2.40 -19.54 8.40
CA GLN A 701 1.43 -19.93 7.39
C GLN A 701 1.79 -19.29 6.04
N ASP A 702 1.87 -20.13 5.02
CA ASP A 702 2.23 -19.79 3.66
C ASP A 702 1.07 -20.09 2.72
N THR A 703 0.61 -19.08 1.99
CA THR A 703 -0.44 -19.24 0.98
C THR A 703 0.18 -19.33 -0.40
N HIS A 704 -0.35 -20.20 -1.24
CA HIS A 704 0.18 -20.40 -2.58
C HIS A 704 0.10 -19.12 -3.41
N SER A 705 1.22 -18.74 -4.02
CA SER A 705 1.35 -17.50 -4.80
C SER A 705 0.42 -17.39 -6.03
N ASN A 706 -0.04 -18.51 -6.57
CA ASN A 706 -1.12 -18.56 -7.57
C ASN A 706 -2.50 -18.46 -6.89
N GLN A 707 -3.13 -17.29 -7.02
CA GLN A 707 -4.42 -16.97 -6.40
C GLN A 707 -5.60 -17.76 -6.98
N LEU A 708 -5.48 -18.33 -8.18
CA LEU A 708 -6.53 -19.18 -8.75
C LEU A 708 -6.78 -20.45 -7.93
N LYS A 709 -5.80 -20.87 -7.12
CA LYS A 709 -5.95 -22.04 -6.24
C LYS A 709 -6.93 -21.81 -5.08
N ALA A 710 -7.22 -20.55 -4.74
CA ALA A 710 -8.22 -20.21 -3.73
C ALA A 710 -9.65 -20.21 -4.28
N LYS A 711 -9.83 -20.18 -5.60
CA LYS A 711 -11.15 -20.21 -6.24
C LYS A 711 -11.71 -21.63 -6.25
N THR A 712 -12.93 -21.80 -5.73
CA THR A 712 -13.59 -23.11 -5.60
C THR A 712 -14.52 -23.43 -6.78
N ASP A 713 -15.00 -22.40 -7.48
CA ASP A 713 -16.01 -22.42 -8.54
C ASP A 713 -15.45 -22.67 -9.96
N LEU A 714 -14.13 -22.81 -10.10
CA LEU A 714 -13.49 -23.08 -11.39
C LEU A 714 -13.91 -24.47 -11.94
N PRO A 715 -14.07 -24.61 -13.28
CA PRO A 715 -14.43 -25.89 -13.91
C PRO A 715 -13.24 -26.89 -13.96
N PHE A 716 -12.09 -26.50 -13.43
CA PHE A 716 -10.88 -27.31 -13.33
C PHE A 716 -10.30 -27.24 -11.92
N THR A 717 -9.42 -28.18 -11.60
CA THR A 717 -8.53 -28.12 -10.43
C THR A 717 -7.10 -27.82 -10.89
N ILE A 718 -6.34 -27.10 -10.08
CA ILE A 718 -4.92 -26.82 -10.36
C ILE A 718 -4.07 -27.84 -9.60
N THR A 719 -3.52 -28.84 -10.30
CA THR A 719 -2.80 -29.97 -9.68
C THR A 719 -1.31 -29.74 -9.50
N ALA A 720 -0.74 -28.71 -10.12
CA ALA A 720 0.61 -28.21 -9.84
C ALA A 720 0.71 -26.77 -10.34
N SER A 721 1.43 -25.88 -9.64
CA SER A 721 1.66 -24.52 -10.13
C SER A 721 2.90 -23.86 -9.53
N LYS A 722 3.49 -22.92 -10.28
CA LYS A 722 4.52 -22.00 -9.79
C LYS A 722 4.40 -20.65 -10.46
N THR A 723 4.51 -19.57 -9.69
CA THR A 723 4.56 -18.19 -10.19
C THR A 723 5.98 -17.62 -10.17
N GLY A 724 6.23 -16.54 -10.90
CA GLY A 724 7.46 -15.77 -10.81
C GLY A 724 7.25 -14.35 -11.32
N TYR A 725 8.03 -13.41 -10.79
CA TYR A 725 8.03 -12.03 -11.27
C TYR A 725 9.38 -11.38 -10.98
N LEU A 726 9.92 -10.75 -12.01
CA LEU A 726 10.91 -9.68 -12.02
C LEU A 726 10.37 -8.62 -12.99
N TYR A 727 10.88 -7.40 -12.90
CA TYR A 727 10.49 -6.34 -13.83
C TYR A 727 10.77 -6.75 -15.27
N GLU A 728 11.99 -7.21 -15.50
CA GLU A 728 12.52 -7.63 -16.78
C GLU A 728 11.84 -8.89 -17.31
N SER A 729 11.41 -9.78 -16.41
CA SER A 729 10.72 -11.00 -16.82
C SER A 729 9.24 -10.78 -17.14
N GLY A 730 8.61 -9.76 -16.54
CA GLY A 730 7.15 -9.70 -16.42
C GLY A 730 6.62 -10.79 -15.50
N PHE A 731 5.30 -10.92 -15.39
CA PHE A 731 4.72 -12.00 -14.61
C PHE A 731 4.78 -13.33 -15.37
N ASN A 732 5.31 -14.34 -14.70
CA ASN A 732 5.45 -15.70 -15.19
C ASN A 732 4.58 -16.64 -14.37
N LEU A 733 3.97 -17.61 -15.03
CA LEU A 733 3.15 -18.64 -14.40
C LEU A 733 3.28 -19.95 -15.16
N THR A 734 3.48 -21.03 -14.43
CA THR A 734 3.19 -22.38 -14.93
C THR A 734 2.11 -23.02 -14.08
N MET A 735 1.21 -23.76 -14.70
CA MET A 735 0.23 -24.58 -13.99
C MET A 735 -0.23 -25.79 -14.79
N VAL A 736 -0.55 -26.86 -14.07
CA VAL A 736 -1.30 -28.00 -14.59
C VAL A 736 -2.74 -27.87 -14.14
N VAL A 737 -3.66 -27.84 -15.10
CA VAL A 737 -5.10 -27.85 -14.84
C VAL A 737 -5.69 -29.21 -15.19
N GLN A 738 -6.59 -29.71 -14.35
CA GLN A 738 -7.33 -30.95 -14.58
C GLN A 738 -8.82 -30.63 -14.67
N SER A 739 -9.45 -31.00 -15.78
CA SER A 739 -10.90 -30.86 -15.97
C SER A 739 -11.66 -31.61 -14.88
N LYS A 740 -12.56 -30.93 -14.17
CA LYS A 740 -13.42 -31.60 -13.18
C LYS A 740 -14.41 -32.57 -13.84
N LEU A 741 -14.77 -32.31 -15.10
CA LEU A 741 -15.73 -33.11 -15.87
C LEU A 741 -15.08 -34.38 -16.45
N THR A 742 -13.99 -34.23 -17.21
CA THR A 742 -13.39 -35.31 -18.00
C THR A 742 -12.10 -35.86 -17.44
N GLN A 743 -11.56 -35.25 -16.38
CA GLN A 743 -10.27 -35.59 -15.77
C GLN A 743 -9.05 -35.40 -16.67
N LYS A 744 -9.24 -34.92 -17.92
CA LYS A 744 -8.16 -34.56 -18.85
C LYS A 744 -7.33 -33.40 -18.30
N LYS A 745 -6.03 -33.42 -18.56
CA LYS A 745 -5.06 -32.46 -18.00
C LYS A 745 -4.38 -31.65 -19.09
N TYR A 746 -4.10 -30.40 -18.76
CA TYR A 746 -3.38 -29.47 -19.63
C TYR A 746 -2.29 -28.75 -18.84
N ILE A 747 -1.18 -28.44 -19.50
CA ILE A 747 -0.11 -27.59 -18.98
C ILE A 747 -0.22 -26.23 -19.64
N ILE A 748 -0.20 -25.19 -18.82
CA ILE A 748 -0.27 -23.79 -19.26
C ILE A 748 0.96 -23.07 -18.74
N ILE A 749 1.69 -22.43 -19.65
CA ILE A 749 2.90 -21.67 -19.35
C ILE A 749 2.75 -20.28 -19.92
N LEU A 750 2.94 -19.27 -19.06
CA LEU A 750 2.92 -17.85 -19.38
C LEU A 750 4.28 -17.27 -18.99
N LEU A 751 4.96 -16.62 -19.92
CA LEU A 751 6.22 -15.94 -19.71
C LEU A 751 6.09 -14.50 -20.21
N GLY A 752 6.28 -13.54 -19.31
CA GLY A 752 6.16 -12.13 -19.65
C GLY A 752 4.74 -11.65 -19.83
N ASN A 753 3.90 -11.79 -18.81
CA ASN A 753 2.67 -11.01 -18.71
C ASN A 753 2.99 -9.59 -18.18
N PRO A 754 2.76 -8.53 -18.98
CA PRO A 754 3.06 -7.15 -18.58
C PRO A 754 2.03 -6.58 -17.59
N ASP A 755 0.83 -7.17 -17.48
CA ASP A 755 -0.23 -6.73 -16.57
C ASP A 755 -0.18 -7.52 -15.26
N TYR A 756 0.70 -7.11 -14.34
CA TYR A 756 0.78 -7.75 -13.03
C TYR A 756 -0.55 -7.67 -12.26
N THR A 757 -1.33 -6.60 -12.40
CA THR A 757 -2.59 -6.45 -11.65
C THR A 757 -3.59 -7.55 -12.04
N ASN A 758 -3.77 -7.80 -13.34
CA ASN A 758 -4.71 -8.79 -13.86
C ASN A 758 -4.06 -10.12 -14.25
N ARG A 759 -2.87 -10.40 -13.71
CA ARG A 759 -1.96 -11.49 -14.11
C ARG A 759 -2.54 -12.92 -14.17
N PHE A 760 -3.65 -13.17 -13.48
CA PHE A 760 -4.32 -14.48 -13.47
C PHE A 760 -5.49 -14.60 -14.46
N LYS A 761 -5.90 -13.49 -15.09
CA LYS A 761 -7.04 -13.45 -16.01
C LYS A 761 -6.80 -14.31 -17.25
N ASP A 762 -5.68 -14.10 -17.94
CA ASP A 762 -5.30 -14.91 -19.10
C ASP A 762 -5.11 -16.38 -18.73
N ALA A 763 -4.51 -16.67 -17.58
CA ALA A 763 -4.31 -18.04 -17.10
C ALA A 763 -5.64 -18.80 -16.94
N GLU A 764 -6.63 -18.17 -16.32
CA GLU A 764 -7.97 -18.75 -16.19
C GLU A 764 -8.65 -18.90 -17.55
N ALA A 765 -8.54 -17.89 -18.42
CA ALA A 765 -9.12 -17.91 -19.75
C ALA A 765 -8.53 -19.03 -20.62
N PHE A 766 -7.21 -19.22 -20.57
CA PHE A 766 -6.50 -20.30 -21.28
C PHE A 766 -6.90 -21.67 -20.77
N ALA A 767 -7.08 -21.81 -19.44
CA ALA A 767 -7.57 -23.06 -18.87
C ALA A 767 -8.98 -23.39 -19.36
N ARG A 768 -9.89 -22.41 -19.33
CA ARG A 768 -11.26 -22.59 -19.85
C ARG A 768 -11.26 -22.92 -21.34
N TRP A 769 -10.41 -22.25 -22.13
CA TRP A 769 -10.24 -22.54 -23.55
C TRP A 769 -9.73 -23.97 -23.79
N ALA A 770 -8.69 -24.41 -23.08
CA ALA A 770 -8.13 -25.75 -23.20
C ALA A 770 -9.17 -26.82 -22.85
N LEU A 771 -10.01 -26.54 -21.85
CA LEU A 771 -11.13 -27.39 -21.49
C LEU A 771 -12.23 -27.46 -22.56
N ALA A 772 -12.36 -26.45 -23.42
CA ALA A 772 -13.31 -26.46 -24.53
C ALA A 772 -12.80 -27.23 -25.77
N GLN A 773 -11.49 -27.48 -25.87
CA GLN A 773 -10.87 -28.29 -26.95
C GLN A 773 -11.00 -29.81 -26.72
N GLN A 774 -11.90 -30.22 -25.83
CA GLN A 774 -12.04 -31.62 -25.37
C GLN A 774 -12.67 -32.53 -26.41
#